data_AF-A0A7N6AD66-F1
#
_entry.id   AF-A0A7N6AD66-F1
#
_cell.length_a   1.000
_cell.length_b   1.000
_cell.length_c   1.000
_cell.angle_alpha   90.00
_cell.angle_beta   90.00
_cell.angle_gamma   90.00
#
_symmetry.space_group_name_H-M   'P 1'
#
loop_
_entity.id
_entity.type
_entity.pdbx_description
1 polymer ?
#
loop_
_entity_poly.entity_id
_entity_poly.type
_entity_poly.pdbx_seq_one_letter_code
_entity_poly.pdbx_strand_id
1 'polypeptide(L)'
;IGDTVQILEKCEGTGIFPSSYIHLKNAHVKNKGQFETVIPVEDSVITEMTSALRDWGAMWKQLYVKNEGDLFHRLWHVMNEILDLRRQVLVGHLTHDRMRDVKQHITARLDWGNEQLGLDLVPRREFSMVDPDEISVTELYRLVSGLHIPVIFSYTLSSLVQMEHRHRKKETPAPASTHHLFVHVKSLMNANVGEELEVFFHIYDGRENRPLSERFFVRLNKSGLPKSPEKTERQCTLFFCSVLSFRCLRCNTESEWNQIHENIIKKVNSRYNLCGSNTGLAVALQLLHGDIEQLRREYMVLFTRGVSITRKLGFSDVIMPGEMRNDLYITLEKGEFEKGGKSVARNVEITVYVLDIDGQILKGHVAAGSGEPGGDEYHSLVLYHNNGPRWAEQLKLPIPVDTFRGSHVRFEFRHCSTKDKGEKKLFGYSFVPLMQEDGRTLPDGTHELIIHKCEENTSLADCSRYLKLPFSKANLPSNNQTLKGTKESFWITSFLCSTKLTQNGDMLDLLKWRAHPERINDSLSKLKEIDGSEIVKFLQDTLDTLFGILDESSQRYGLKVFDSLVHIINLLQDSKFQHFKPVMDTYIESHFAGALSYRDLIKVLKWYVDRIVDAEHQDHIQQVLKASEYIFKYIIQSRRLFSLATGGQNEEEFRVCIHELFMSIRFFLSQENKGTSPVAQTQAVFLRTFPAVYGELLKIFTVREVAGFVRETLGSLPTTLHADCPLEAVKLQCIAKTVESQLYTNPESRCILLPVVLRVLQAHMQEQRDLVIVFQSQMCAFFFSFLIVESLLGVLLRTILEISNRPQSTGPAMRLQFQDGEFVACLLALLRQMTDRHYQQLLQAFSSKDDLRDFLLQIFTVFRILIRPEMFPKDWTVMRLVTNKILYFPCLQLESFSPSKRKKILEKYGDMRVMMGCEIFSMWQNLGEHKLNFIPAMIGPFLEVTLVPQPDLRNVMIPIFHDMMDWEQRRSGNFKQVEAKLIDKLDSLMSEGKGDETYRELFNSILLKKIERETWRESGISLIATVTRLMERLLDYRDCMKLGEVDGKKIGCTVSLLNFYKTELNKEEMYIRYIHKLYDLHLKAQNYTEASYTLLLYDELLEWSDRPLREFLNYPMQSEWQRKEYLHLTIVQNFDRGKCWENGIILCRELADQYESYYDYRNLSKMRMMEASLYDKIMDQQRLEPEFFRVGFYGKKFPFFLRVIKSPYSLGHMNNRLKAGGFPAADAQRVPPRHRHAARQPARPDYIPGRRTVYPWL
;
A
#
# COMPACT_ATOMS: atom_id res chain seq x y z
N ILE A 1 6.30 41.03 -6.57
CA ILE A 1 5.13 41.13 -5.65
C ILE A 1 4.65 39.72 -5.39
N GLY A 2 4.56 39.29 -4.13
CA GLY A 2 4.16 37.92 -3.76
C GLY A 2 5.32 36.93 -3.58
N ASP A 3 6.57 37.36 -3.72
CA ASP A 3 7.76 36.55 -3.45
C ASP A 3 7.95 36.36 -1.95
N THR A 4 8.24 35.14 -1.53
CA THR A 4 8.56 34.82 -0.13
C THR A 4 10.04 35.12 0.11
N VAL A 5 10.35 36.12 0.94
CA VAL A 5 11.72 36.53 1.27
C VAL A 5 11.97 36.45 2.78
N GLN A 6 13.16 36.03 3.18
CA GLN A 6 13.63 36.11 4.56
C GLN A 6 14.33 37.45 4.76
N ILE A 7 13.94 38.20 5.79
CA ILE A 7 14.52 39.51 6.10
C ILE A 7 15.51 39.30 7.25
N LEU A 8 16.80 39.45 6.94
CA LEU A 8 17.90 39.25 7.89
C LEU A 8 18.08 40.47 8.80
N GLU A 9 17.96 41.68 8.26
CA GLU A 9 18.09 42.93 8.99
C GLU A 9 17.01 43.92 8.55
N LYS A 10 16.44 44.65 9.52
CA LYS A 10 15.47 45.72 9.28
C LYS A 10 16.15 47.05 9.59
N CYS A 11 16.30 47.90 8.58
CA CYS A 11 16.84 49.26 8.73
C CYS A 11 15.69 50.28 8.69
N GLU A 12 15.71 51.30 9.53
CA GLU A 12 14.65 52.33 9.59
C GLU A 12 14.75 53.38 8.47
N GLY A 13 15.77 53.30 7.61
CA GLY A 13 15.99 54.16 6.44
C GLY A 13 15.80 53.43 5.09
N THR A 14 16.59 53.79 4.07
CA THR A 14 16.59 53.11 2.76
C THR A 14 17.22 51.73 2.84
N GLY A 15 16.38 50.69 2.78
CA GLY A 15 16.80 49.29 2.56
C GLY A 15 16.75 48.89 1.08
N ILE A 16 17.19 47.67 0.76
CA ILE A 16 17.20 47.10 -0.60
C ILE A 16 15.78 46.97 -1.18
N PHE A 17 14.75 46.84 -0.32
CA PHE A 17 13.35 46.74 -0.70
C PHE A 17 12.48 47.72 0.12
N PRO A 18 11.47 48.38 -0.47
CA PRO A 18 10.57 49.24 0.29
C PRO A 18 9.66 48.41 1.21
N SER A 19 9.48 48.85 2.46
CA SER A 19 8.61 48.20 3.44
C SER A 19 7.15 48.10 2.99
N SER A 20 6.70 49.04 2.14
CA SER A 20 5.35 49.06 1.56
C SER A 20 5.03 47.87 0.64
N TYR A 21 6.04 47.17 0.13
CA TYR A 21 5.87 45.96 -0.71
C TYR A 21 6.12 44.66 0.05
N ILE A 22 6.32 44.73 1.37
CA ILE A 22 6.64 43.60 2.24
C ILE A 22 5.49 43.39 3.24
N HIS A 23 4.93 42.19 3.25
CA HIS A 23 4.00 41.75 4.28
C HIS A 23 4.68 40.69 5.17
N LEU A 24 4.85 40.99 6.45
CA LEU A 24 5.47 40.07 7.41
C LEU A 24 4.49 39.00 7.87
N LYS A 25 4.88 37.73 7.72
CA LYS A 25 4.17 36.59 8.33
C LYS A 25 4.84 36.19 9.64
N ASN A 26 4.03 35.70 10.59
CA ASN A 26 4.54 35.16 11.85
C ASN A 26 5.34 33.88 11.62
N ALA A 27 6.52 33.80 12.23
CA ALA A 27 7.41 32.64 12.16
C ALA A 27 8.22 32.48 13.46
N HIS A 28 8.61 31.24 13.76
CA HIS A 28 9.58 30.88 14.79
C HIS A 28 10.96 30.68 14.15
N VAL A 29 12.02 31.12 14.83
CA VAL A 29 13.41 30.94 14.35
C VAL A 29 14.10 29.89 15.21
N LYS A 30 14.49 28.77 14.61
CA LYS A 30 15.39 27.75 15.21
C LYS A 30 16.82 27.96 14.67
N ASN A 31 17.84 27.55 15.44
CA ASN A 31 19.27 27.61 15.09
C ASN A 31 19.84 29.01 14.82
N LYS A 32 19.78 29.92 15.82
CA LYS A 32 20.38 31.27 15.72
C LYS A 32 21.89 31.18 15.43
N GLY A 33 22.34 31.68 14.26
CA GLY A 33 23.71 31.53 13.77
C GLY A 33 23.82 31.61 12.23
N GLN A 34 24.83 30.98 11.61
CA GLN A 34 25.01 30.96 10.14
C GLN A 34 23.92 30.18 9.36
N PHE A 35 23.11 29.37 10.05
CA PHE A 35 22.08 28.49 9.47
C PHE A 35 20.71 28.70 10.14
N GLU A 36 20.28 29.96 10.24
CA GLU A 36 18.97 30.30 10.81
C GLU A 36 17.82 29.69 10.01
N THR A 37 17.00 28.88 10.68
CA THR A 37 15.83 28.24 10.08
C THR A 37 14.56 28.95 10.53
N VAL A 38 13.86 29.57 9.57
CA VAL A 38 12.60 30.29 9.81
C VAL A 38 11.42 29.38 9.51
N ILE A 39 10.66 29.02 10.55
CA ILE A 39 9.51 28.11 10.50
C ILE A 39 8.23 28.95 10.62
N PRO A 40 7.35 29.00 9.60
CA PRO A 40 6.07 29.69 9.71
C PRO A 40 5.22 29.14 10.86
N VAL A 41 4.43 30.00 11.52
CA VAL A 41 3.46 29.59 12.59
C VAL A 41 2.22 28.87 12.00
N GLU A 42 2.12 28.81 10.67
CA GLU A 42 1.03 28.11 9.96
C GLU A 42 1.07 26.60 10.21
N ASP A 43 -0.09 25.94 10.07
CA ASP A 43 -0.22 24.50 10.19
C ASP A 43 0.80 23.77 9.29
N SER A 44 1.47 22.75 9.82
CA SER A 44 2.53 22.03 9.11
C SER A 44 2.03 21.45 7.78
N VAL A 45 0.77 21.01 7.71
CA VAL A 45 0.18 20.47 6.47
C VAL A 45 0.12 21.56 5.38
N ILE A 46 -0.19 22.80 5.73
CA ILE A 46 -0.25 23.93 4.78
C ILE A 46 1.14 24.25 4.24
N THR A 47 2.14 24.23 5.12
CA THR A 47 3.54 24.46 4.71
C THR A 47 4.02 23.36 3.77
N GLU A 48 3.65 22.10 4.05
CA GLU A 48 3.95 20.95 3.21
C GLU A 48 3.31 21.07 1.84
N MET A 49 1.99 21.28 1.77
CA MET A 49 1.23 21.48 0.51
C MET A 49 1.86 22.54 -0.37
N THR A 50 2.25 23.67 0.24
CA THR A 50 2.86 24.78 -0.48
C THR A 50 4.20 24.39 -1.09
N SER A 51 5.01 23.62 -0.35
CA SER A 51 6.30 23.16 -0.84
C SER A 51 6.16 22.08 -1.92
N ALA A 52 5.26 21.12 -1.73
CA ALA A 52 5.00 20.05 -2.69
C ALA A 52 4.48 20.60 -4.01
N LEU A 53 3.51 21.52 -3.99
CA LEU A 53 2.98 22.14 -5.21
C LEU A 53 4.04 22.95 -5.99
N ARG A 54 4.99 23.60 -5.29
CA ARG A 54 6.11 24.30 -5.94
C ARG A 54 7.04 23.32 -6.66
N ASP A 55 7.38 22.22 -5.99
CA ASP A 55 8.26 21.19 -6.55
C ASP A 55 7.58 20.44 -7.70
N TRP A 56 6.33 20.02 -7.52
CA TRP A 56 5.52 19.38 -8.56
C TRP A 56 5.31 20.32 -9.74
N GLY A 57 5.09 21.61 -9.53
CA GLY A 57 4.93 22.58 -10.61
C GLY A 57 6.16 22.70 -11.51
N ALA A 58 7.36 22.52 -10.98
CA ALA A 58 8.59 22.47 -11.78
C ALA A 58 8.68 21.16 -12.59
N MET A 59 8.35 20.03 -11.97
CA MET A 59 8.39 18.70 -12.63
C MET A 59 7.28 18.52 -13.66
N TRP A 60 6.08 19.03 -13.38
CA TRP A 60 4.94 19.02 -14.28
C TRP A 60 5.26 19.70 -15.62
N LYS A 61 6.01 20.80 -15.60
CA LYS A 61 6.53 21.43 -16.83
C LYS A 61 7.50 20.52 -17.58
N GLN A 62 8.32 19.74 -16.88
CA GLN A 62 9.21 18.74 -17.50
C GLN A 62 8.43 17.58 -18.11
N LEU A 63 7.34 17.12 -17.49
CA LEU A 63 6.48 16.07 -18.04
C LEU A 63 5.88 16.48 -19.39
N TYR A 64 5.49 17.75 -19.53
CA TYR A 64 5.06 18.31 -20.81
C TYR A 64 6.17 18.27 -21.87
N VAL A 65 7.40 18.68 -21.51
CA VAL A 65 8.56 18.65 -22.41
C VAL A 65 8.95 17.23 -22.81
N LYS A 66 8.81 16.25 -21.90
CA LYS A 66 9.08 14.83 -22.14
C LYS A 66 7.93 14.10 -22.87
N ASN A 67 6.82 14.77 -23.12
CA ASN A 67 5.62 14.23 -23.78
C ASN A 67 4.92 13.07 -23.02
N GLU A 68 4.92 13.11 -21.68
CA GLU A 68 4.23 12.15 -20.82
C GLU A 68 2.80 12.64 -20.49
N GLY A 69 1.90 12.63 -21.49
CA GLY A 69 0.58 13.26 -21.42
C GLY A 69 -0.35 12.76 -20.29
N ASP A 70 -0.40 11.45 -20.04
CA ASP A 70 -1.31 10.87 -19.05
C ASP A 70 -0.96 11.27 -17.62
N LEU A 71 0.32 11.30 -17.28
CA LEU A 71 0.78 11.73 -15.96
C LEU A 71 0.64 13.26 -15.80
N PHE A 72 0.91 14.02 -16.87
CA PHE A 72 0.72 15.47 -16.90
C PHE A 72 -0.71 15.89 -16.54
N HIS A 73 -1.72 15.24 -17.14
CA HIS A 73 -3.13 15.57 -16.87
C HIS A 73 -3.58 15.12 -15.49
N ARG A 74 -3.22 13.90 -15.05
CA ARG A 74 -3.58 13.40 -13.72
C ARG A 74 -2.97 14.24 -12.61
N LEU A 75 -1.69 14.61 -12.74
CA LEU A 75 -1.01 15.46 -11.76
C LEU A 75 -1.64 16.85 -11.69
N TRP A 76 -2.05 17.43 -12.83
CA TRP A 76 -2.75 18.71 -12.86
C TRP A 76 -4.06 18.69 -12.07
N HIS A 77 -4.87 17.63 -12.21
CA HIS A 77 -6.10 17.48 -11.43
C HIS A 77 -5.83 17.42 -9.93
N VAL A 78 -4.85 16.61 -9.50
CA VAL A 78 -4.49 16.49 -8.08
C VAL A 78 -3.90 17.79 -7.54
N MET A 79 -3.09 18.51 -8.32
CA MET A 79 -2.56 19.83 -7.92
C MET A 79 -3.68 20.84 -7.65
N ASN A 80 -4.74 20.87 -8.48
CA ASN A 80 -5.89 21.74 -8.26
C ASN A 80 -6.73 21.31 -7.06
N GLU A 81 -6.95 20.01 -6.88
CA GLU A 81 -7.63 19.47 -5.69
C GLU A 81 -6.90 19.88 -4.40
N ILE A 82 -5.58 19.76 -4.35
CA ILE A 82 -4.76 20.22 -3.21
C ILE A 82 -4.88 21.73 -3.01
N LEU A 83 -4.90 22.53 -4.09
CA LEU A 83 -5.10 23.98 -3.98
C LEU A 83 -6.46 24.34 -3.38
N ASP A 84 -7.52 23.62 -3.75
CA ASP A 84 -8.87 23.82 -3.20
C ASP A 84 -8.96 23.39 -1.73
N LEU A 85 -8.38 22.25 -1.38
CA LEU A 85 -8.28 21.80 0.01
C LEU A 85 -7.48 22.80 0.86
N ARG A 86 -6.41 23.40 0.31
CA ARG A 86 -5.62 24.41 1.01
C ARG A 86 -6.48 25.65 1.33
N ARG A 87 -7.34 26.06 0.41
CA ARG A 87 -8.29 27.17 0.65
C ARG A 87 -9.24 26.82 1.79
N GLN A 88 -9.78 25.60 1.83
CA GLN A 88 -10.69 25.17 2.89
C GLN A 88 -10.04 25.19 4.28
N VAL A 89 -8.79 24.72 4.39
CA VAL A 89 -8.05 24.73 5.66
C VAL A 89 -7.76 26.17 6.12
N LEU A 90 -7.37 27.07 5.19
CA LEU A 90 -7.05 28.47 5.51
C LEU A 90 -8.26 29.32 5.94
N VAL A 91 -9.48 28.93 5.53
CA VAL A 91 -10.72 29.64 5.89
C VAL A 91 -11.10 29.44 7.37
N GLY A 92 -10.58 28.41 8.04
CA GLY A 92 -10.62 28.28 9.52
C GLY A 92 -12.00 27.95 10.14
N HIS A 93 -13.02 27.63 9.36
CA HIS A 93 -14.38 27.31 9.86
C HIS A 93 -14.65 25.81 10.08
N LEU A 94 -13.61 24.96 10.10
CA LEU A 94 -13.77 23.51 10.23
C LEU A 94 -13.73 23.09 11.71
N THR A 95 -14.67 22.23 12.10
CA THR A 95 -14.63 21.49 13.38
C THR A 95 -13.42 20.56 13.44
N HIS A 96 -12.95 20.20 14.64
CA HIS A 96 -11.76 19.35 14.84
C HIS A 96 -11.81 18.03 14.05
N ASP A 97 -12.95 17.32 14.05
CA ASP A 97 -13.09 16.07 13.29
C ASP A 97 -13.02 16.28 11.79
N ARG A 98 -13.73 17.28 11.24
CA ARG A 98 -13.63 17.65 9.82
C ARG A 98 -12.22 18.07 9.41
N MET A 99 -11.51 18.80 10.28
CA MET A 99 -10.13 19.19 10.03
C MET A 99 -9.22 17.95 9.93
N ARG A 100 -9.46 16.94 10.78
CA ARG A 100 -8.74 15.66 10.76
C ARG A 100 -8.93 14.92 9.43
N ASP A 101 -10.17 14.80 8.96
CA ASP A 101 -10.49 14.09 7.72
C ASP A 101 -9.92 14.82 6.49
N VAL A 102 -10.01 16.15 6.47
CA VAL A 102 -9.41 16.98 5.41
C VAL A 102 -7.88 16.84 5.40
N LYS A 103 -7.23 16.86 6.58
CA LYS A 103 -5.78 16.62 6.68
C LYS A 103 -5.39 15.24 6.19
N GLN A 104 -6.15 14.20 6.54
CA GLN A 104 -5.94 12.84 6.05
C GLN A 104 -5.99 12.77 4.52
N HIS A 105 -7.03 13.36 3.93
CA HIS A 105 -7.19 13.41 2.47
C HIS A 105 -6.06 14.17 1.78
N ILE A 106 -5.64 15.32 2.33
CA ILE A 106 -4.50 16.09 1.82
C ILE A 106 -3.23 15.24 1.83
N THR A 107 -2.91 14.60 2.97
CA THR A 107 -1.68 13.80 3.09
C THR A 107 -1.66 12.63 2.11
N ALA A 108 -2.79 11.96 1.89
CA ALA A 108 -2.88 10.87 0.91
C ALA A 108 -2.63 11.35 -0.53
N ARG A 109 -3.14 12.53 -0.90
CA ARG A 109 -2.89 13.12 -2.23
C ARG A 109 -1.43 13.56 -2.40
N LEU A 110 -0.83 14.13 -1.36
CA LEU A 110 0.58 14.51 -1.35
C LEU A 110 1.49 13.30 -1.53
N ASP A 111 1.22 12.20 -0.83
CA ASP A 111 2.03 10.98 -0.95
C ASP A 111 1.91 10.37 -2.35
N TRP A 112 0.69 10.30 -2.91
CA TRP A 112 0.47 9.85 -4.28
C TRP A 112 1.25 10.68 -5.31
N GLY A 113 1.21 12.00 -5.23
CA GLY A 113 1.90 12.84 -6.22
C GLY A 113 3.42 12.79 -6.08
N ASN A 114 3.93 12.66 -4.86
CA ASN A 114 5.37 12.45 -4.63
C ASN A 114 5.82 11.12 -5.25
N GLU A 115 5.06 10.05 -5.04
CA GLU A 115 5.34 8.72 -5.61
C GLU A 115 5.37 8.74 -7.14
N GLN A 116 4.34 9.30 -7.80
CA GLN A 116 4.28 9.33 -9.27
C GLN A 116 5.42 10.15 -9.88
N LEU A 117 5.97 11.11 -9.12
CA LEU A 117 7.09 11.94 -9.53
C LEU A 117 8.45 11.37 -9.10
N GLY A 118 8.48 10.25 -8.37
CA GLY A 118 9.72 9.67 -7.81
C GLY A 118 10.39 10.56 -6.75
N LEU A 119 9.59 11.34 -6.03
CA LEU A 119 10.01 12.19 -4.90
C LEU A 119 9.95 11.42 -3.57
N ASP A 120 10.59 11.96 -2.54
CA ASP A 120 10.62 11.33 -1.22
C ASP A 120 9.24 11.34 -0.56
N LEU A 121 8.90 10.23 0.09
CA LEU A 121 7.73 10.17 0.97
C LEU A 121 8.04 10.85 2.31
N VAL A 122 7.04 11.53 2.88
CA VAL A 122 7.20 12.34 4.10
C VAL A 122 6.67 11.57 5.31
N PRO A 123 7.51 11.25 6.33
CA PRO A 123 7.06 10.64 7.58
C PRO A 123 6.16 11.59 8.37
N ARG A 124 4.97 11.14 8.79
CA ARG A 124 4.00 11.96 9.55
C ARG A 124 3.52 11.27 10.83
N ARG A 125 3.30 12.06 11.87
CA ARG A 125 2.59 11.66 13.10
C ARG A 125 1.38 12.58 13.26
N GLU A 126 0.17 12.00 13.34
CA GLU A 126 -1.08 12.77 13.40
C GLU A 126 -1.14 13.87 12.32
N PHE A 127 -0.80 13.51 11.07
CA PHE A 127 -0.72 14.37 9.87
C PHE A 127 0.40 15.41 9.86
N SER A 128 1.14 15.60 10.96
CA SER A 128 2.24 16.56 11.02
C SER A 128 3.56 15.90 10.58
N MET A 129 4.32 16.60 9.74
CA MET A 129 5.66 16.16 9.33
C MET A 129 6.54 15.98 10.57
N VAL A 130 7.14 14.80 10.71
CA VAL A 130 8.00 14.52 11.86
C VAL A 130 9.42 14.99 11.58
N ASP A 131 10.06 15.60 12.57
CA ASP A 131 11.49 15.89 12.52
C ASP A 131 12.30 14.61 12.82
N PRO A 132 13.15 14.13 11.89
CA PRO A 132 14.06 12.99 12.11
C PRO A 132 15.02 13.12 13.30
N ASP A 133 15.22 14.33 13.81
CA ASP A 133 16.07 14.61 14.96
C ASP A 133 15.32 14.60 16.31
N GLU A 134 14.00 14.75 16.28
CA GLU A 134 13.14 14.74 17.47
C GLU A 134 12.49 13.35 17.70
N ILE A 135 12.60 12.43 16.74
CA ILE A 135 12.04 11.07 16.79
C ILE A 135 13.14 9.99 16.86
N SER A 136 12.83 8.83 17.44
CA SER A 136 13.74 7.67 17.41
C SER A 136 13.91 7.11 15.99
N VAL A 137 15.12 6.60 15.67
CA VAL A 137 15.44 6.04 14.35
C VAL A 137 14.57 4.81 14.02
N THR A 138 14.19 4.05 15.04
CA THR A 138 13.31 2.87 14.94
C THR A 138 11.86 3.26 14.66
N GLU A 139 11.33 4.30 15.31
CA GLU A 139 10.00 4.84 15.01
C GLU A 139 9.97 5.50 13.64
N LEU A 140 11.03 6.21 13.24
CA LEU A 140 11.18 6.77 11.91
C LEU A 140 11.16 5.66 10.84
N TYR A 141 11.88 4.56 11.05
CA TYR A 141 11.84 3.39 10.17
C TYR A 141 10.41 2.83 10.06
N ARG A 142 9.67 2.71 11.17
CA ARG A 142 8.27 2.23 11.17
C ARG A 142 7.31 3.17 10.43
N LEU A 143 7.49 4.48 10.59
CA LEU A 143 6.69 5.46 9.85
C LEU A 143 6.94 5.35 8.35
N VAL A 144 8.21 5.22 7.93
CA VAL A 144 8.57 5.11 6.51
C VAL A 144 8.19 3.75 5.92
N SER A 145 8.33 2.65 6.68
CA SER A 145 7.89 1.32 6.25
C SER A 145 6.36 1.23 6.15
N GLY A 146 5.65 1.84 7.10
CA GLY A 146 4.19 1.96 7.10
C GLY A 146 3.63 2.77 5.94
N LEU A 147 4.38 3.72 5.40
CA LEU A 147 4.01 4.46 4.18
C LEU A 147 4.09 3.60 2.92
N HIS A 148 4.94 2.57 2.88
CA HIS A 148 5.09 1.69 1.71
C HIS A 148 4.05 0.56 1.62
N ILE A 149 3.52 0.10 2.76
CA ILE A 149 2.56 -1.03 2.81
C ILE A 149 1.24 -0.73 2.05
N PRO A 150 0.63 0.47 2.15
CA PRO A 150 -0.52 0.86 1.33
C PRO A 150 -0.16 1.15 -0.14
N VAL A 151 1.07 1.62 -0.38
CA VAL A 151 1.54 2.14 -1.68
C VAL A 151 1.92 1.02 -2.66
N ILE A 152 2.48 -0.08 -2.17
CA ILE A 152 2.65 -1.30 -2.98
C ILE A 152 1.29 -1.92 -3.32
N PHE A 153 0.31 -1.80 -2.42
CA PHE A 153 -1.07 -2.26 -2.67
C PHE A 153 -1.74 -1.48 -3.82
N SER A 154 -1.42 -0.19 -4.02
CA SER A 154 -1.92 0.62 -5.15
C SER A 154 -1.32 0.24 -6.52
N TYR A 155 -0.05 -0.20 -6.57
CA TYR A 155 0.54 -0.70 -7.82
C TYR A 155 -0.10 -2.02 -8.28
N THR A 156 -0.45 -2.90 -7.34
CA THR A 156 -1.23 -4.11 -7.68
C THR A 156 -2.69 -3.80 -8.03
N LEU A 157 -3.28 -2.74 -7.47
CA LEU A 157 -4.69 -2.39 -7.68
C LEU A 157 -5.01 -1.86 -9.08
N SER A 158 -4.06 -1.19 -9.74
CA SER A 158 -4.31 -0.64 -11.09
C SER A 158 -4.35 -1.73 -12.18
N SER A 159 -3.72 -2.88 -11.94
CA SER A 159 -3.86 -4.09 -12.78
C SER A 159 -4.95 -5.07 -12.33
N LEU A 160 -5.54 -4.91 -11.12
CA LEU A 160 -6.46 -5.88 -10.51
C LEU A 160 -7.92 -5.39 -10.35
N VAL A 161 -8.33 -4.34 -11.07
CA VAL A 161 -9.77 -3.98 -11.19
C VAL A 161 -10.58 -5.07 -11.94
N GLN A 162 -9.93 -6.13 -12.46
CA GLN A 162 -10.62 -7.24 -13.13
C GLN A 162 -10.77 -8.53 -12.31
N MET A 163 -10.22 -8.66 -11.09
CA MET A 163 -10.39 -9.89 -10.29
C MET A 163 -10.39 -9.63 -8.78
N GLU A 164 -11.47 -9.06 -8.26
CA GLU A 164 -11.81 -9.19 -6.83
C GLU A 164 -12.52 -10.53 -6.58
N HIS A 165 -11.75 -11.59 -6.32
CA HIS A 165 -12.17 -12.65 -5.41
C HIS A 165 -10.96 -13.53 -5.02
N ARG A 166 -10.77 -13.65 -3.69
CA ARG A 166 -9.89 -14.59 -2.95
C ARG A 166 -8.44 -14.15 -2.71
N HIS A 167 -8.20 -13.49 -1.57
CA HIS A 167 -7.45 -14.01 -0.42
C HIS A 167 -7.03 -12.86 0.53
N ARG A 168 -7.77 -12.69 1.63
CA ARG A 168 -7.42 -11.77 2.73
C ARG A 168 -6.80 -12.60 3.87
N LYS A 169 -5.56 -12.32 4.28
CA LYS A 169 -4.97 -12.84 5.52
C LYS A 169 -5.22 -11.86 6.67
N LYS A 170 -5.48 -12.44 7.85
CA LYS A 170 -6.02 -11.86 9.08
C LYS A 170 -5.07 -10.86 9.75
N GLU A 171 -5.43 -9.57 9.78
CA GLU A 171 -5.21 -8.65 10.91
C GLU A 171 -6.42 -7.70 11.01
N THR A 172 -6.85 -7.44 12.24
CA THR A 172 -7.98 -6.63 12.77
C THR A 172 -9.19 -6.38 11.85
N PRO A 173 -10.43 -6.79 12.25
CA PRO A 173 -11.60 -6.52 11.44
C PRO A 173 -11.79 -5.00 11.29
N ALA A 174 -11.72 -4.50 10.06
CA ALA A 174 -12.25 -3.19 9.73
C ALA A 174 -13.72 -3.15 10.19
N PRO A 175 -14.21 -2.04 10.77
CA PRO A 175 -15.63 -1.91 11.11
C PRO A 175 -16.43 -2.24 9.85
N ALA A 176 -17.48 -3.05 10.00
CA ALA A 176 -18.33 -3.44 8.89
C ALA A 176 -18.86 -2.17 8.21
N SER A 177 -18.27 -1.79 7.08
CA SER A 177 -18.67 -0.60 6.35
C SER A 177 -20.06 -0.87 5.78
N THR A 178 -21.08 -0.26 6.38
CA THR A 178 -22.44 -0.25 5.85
C THR A 178 -22.43 0.58 4.57
N HIS A 179 -22.86 -0.05 3.48
CA HIS A 179 -22.97 0.58 2.17
C HIS A 179 -24.44 0.81 1.86
N HIS A 180 -24.76 2.02 1.40
CA HIS A 180 -26.11 2.45 1.10
C HIS A 180 -26.20 2.94 -0.35
N LEU A 181 -27.13 2.40 -1.14
CA LEU A 181 -27.40 2.84 -2.50
C LEU A 181 -28.57 3.82 -2.50
N PHE A 182 -28.28 5.08 -2.76
CA PHE A 182 -29.28 6.09 -3.07
C PHE A 182 -29.73 5.97 -4.52
N VAL A 183 -31.04 5.82 -4.73
CA VAL A 183 -31.69 5.70 -6.04
C VAL A 183 -32.70 6.83 -6.17
N HIS A 184 -32.62 7.61 -7.24
CA HIS A 184 -33.58 8.67 -7.54
C HIS A 184 -34.11 8.55 -8.97
N VAL A 185 -35.42 8.34 -9.09
CA VAL A 185 -36.13 8.19 -10.37
C VAL A 185 -36.48 9.57 -10.90
N LYS A 186 -35.95 9.93 -12.08
CA LYS A 186 -36.16 11.25 -12.67
C LYS A 186 -37.35 11.28 -13.62
N SER A 187 -37.39 10.39 -14.61
CA SER A 187 -38.47 10.31 -15.59
C SER A 187 -38.38 9.05 -16.46
N LEU A 188 -39.47 8.71 -17.14
CA LEU A 188 -39.48 7.79 -18.27
C LEU A 188 -39.36 8.61 -19.58
N MET A 189 -38.33 8.34 -20.37
CA MET A 189 -38.08 8.98 -21.66
C MET A 189 -38.96 8.33 -22.75
N ASN A 190 -40.26 8.65 -22.76
CA ASN A 190 -41.17 8.42 -23.90
C ASN A 190 -42.36 9.39 -23.84
N ALA A 191 -42.73 10.01 -24.97
CA ALA A 191 -43.62 11.17 -25.02
C ALA A 191 -45.13 10.88 -24.95
N ASN A 192 -45.57 9.62 -24.82
CA ASN A 192 -46.98 9.31 -24.53
C ASN A 192 -47.11 7.84 -24.12
N VAL A 193 -47.31 7.56 -22.83
CA VAL A 193 -47.56 6.20 -22.36
C VAL A 193 -49.05 5.85 -22.45
N GLY A 194 -49.94 6.85 -22.46
CA GLY A 194 -51.40 6.68 -22.58
C GLY A 194 -52.10 6.20 -21.29
N GLU A 195 -51.36 5.53 -20.40
CA GLU A 195 -51.84 4.95 -19.14
C GLU A 195 -50.93 5.35 -17.95
N GLU A 196 -51.46 5.25 -16.72
CA GLU A 196 -50.64 5.41 -15.52
C GLU A 196 -49.75 4.16 -15.34
N LEU A 197 -48.51 4.36 -14.90
CA LEU A 197 -47.55 3.26 -14.71
C LEU A 197 -47.15 3.14 -13.24
N GLU A 198 -46.94 1.90 -12.82
CA GLU A 198 -46.34 1.55 -11.54
C GLU A 198 -44.96 0.93 -11.77
N VAL A 199 -43.93 1.52 -11.17
CA VAL A 199 -42.53 1.09 -11.29
C VAL A 199 -42.05 0.62 -9.93
N PHE A 200 -41.48 -0.58 -9.90
CA PHE A 200 -40.96 -1.21 -8.68
C PHE A 200 -39.46 -1.45 -8.80
N PHE A 201 -38.71 -1.23 -7.71
CA PHE A 201 -37.29 -1.52 -7.61
C PHE A 201 -37.01 -2.47 -6.45
N HIS A 202 -36.11 -3.43 -6.68
CA HIS A 202 -35.66 -4.41 -5.69
C HIS A 202 -34.17 -4.66 -5.85
N ILE A 203 -33.49 -4.96 -4.74
CA ILE A 203 -32.20 -5.64 -4.76
C ILE A 203 -32.47 -7.13 -4.76
N TYR A 204 -31.78 -7.86 -5.62
CA TYR A 204 -31.99 -9.28 -5.83
C TYR A 204 -30.69 -10.06 -5.72
N ASP A 205 -30.68 -11.16 -4.96
CA ASP A 205 -29.53 -12.07 -4.90
C ASP A 205 -29.59 -13.06 -6.06
N GLY A 206 -28.65 -12.94 -6.99
CA GLY A 206 -28.54 -13.84 -8.13
C GLY A 206 -28.05 -15.26 -7.81
N ARG A 207 -27.47 -15.49 -6.61
CA ARG A 207 -27.03 -16.82 -6.16
C ARG A 207 -28.17 -17.58 -5.49
N GLU A 208 -28.92 -16.90 -4.64
CA GLU A 208 -30.02 -17.51 -3.86
C GLU A 208 -31.38 -17.42 -4.56
N ASN A 209 -31.47 -16.74 -5.70
CA ASN A 209 -32.71 -16.50 -6.44
C ASN A 209 -33.84 -15.95 -5.54
N ARG A 210 -33.53 -14.94 -4.72
CA ARG A 210 -34.52 -14.26 -3.88
C ARG A 210 -34.26 -12.76 -3.76
N PRO A 211 -35.29 -11.92 -3.54
CA PRO A 211 -35.11 -10.52 -3.24
C PRO A 211 -34.39 -10.34 -1.88
N LEU A 212 -33.43 -9.40 -1.83
CA LEU A 212 -32.72 -9.00 -0.62
C LEU A 212 -33.32 -7.76 0.04
N SER A 213 -34.14 -6.98 -0.68
CA SER A 213 -34.76 -5.76 -0.17
C SER A 213 -36.28 -5.80 -0.31
N GLU A 214 -36.95 -4.97 0.49
CA GLU A 214 -38.34 -4.58 0.24
C GLU A 214 -38.49 -3.97 -1.17
N ARG A 215 -39.74 -3.85 -1.63
CA ARG A 215 -40.07 -3.16 -2.89
C ARG A 215 -40.01 -1.65 -2.66
N PHE A 216 -39.35 -0.91 -3.54
CA PHE A 216 -39.53 0.55 -3.64
C PHE A 216 -40.48 0.87 -4.79
N PHE A 217 -41.50 1.68 -4.51
CA PHE A 217 -42.63 1.92 -5.39
C PHE A 217 -42.66 3.36 -5.90
N VAL A 218 -42.85 3.56 -7.21
CA VAL A 218 -43.00 4.88 -7.85
C VAL A 218 -44.15 4.84 -8.86
N ARG A 219 -45.13 5.75 -8.72
CA ARG A 219 -46.20 5.98 -9.71
C ARG A 219 -45.84 7.08 -10.70
N LEU A 220 -45.92 6.75 -11.98
CA LEU A 220 -45.77 7.70 -13.08
C LEU A 220 -47.13 7.98 -13.73
N ASN A 221 -47.35 9.24 -14.10
CA ASN A 221 -48.53 9.67 -14.83
C ASN A 221 -48.44 9.26 -16.31
N LYS A 222 -49.51 9.55 -17.07
CA LYS A 222 -49.62 9.22 -18.50
C LYS A 222 -48.53 9.83 -19.40
N SER A 223 -47.84 10.87 -18.92
CA SER A 223 -46.72 11.53 -19.59
C SER A 223 -45.34 11.03 -19.12
N GLY A 224 -45.27 9.96 -18.32
CA GLY A 224 -44.01 9.35 -17.88
C GLY A 224 -43.27 10.12 -16.78
N LEU A 225 -43.93 11.09 -16.13
CA LEU A 225 -43.40 11.88 -15.02
C LEU A 225 -43.98 11.39 -13.67
N PRO A 226 -43.28 11.58 -12.54
CA PRO A 226 -43.82 11.25 -11.22
C PRO A 226 -45.18 11.91 -10.98
N LYS A 227 -46.17 11.14 -10.50
CA LYS A 227 -47.55 11.62 -10.26
C LYS A 227 -47.63 12.72 -9.19
N SER A 228 -46.67 12.77 -8.27
CA SER A 228 -46.54 13.80 -7.24
C SER A 228 -45.11 14.38 -7.25
N PRO A 229 -44.79 15.30 -8.19
CA PRO A 229 -43.44 15.84 -8.35
C PRO A 229 -42.93 16.56 -7.09
N GLU A 230 -43.84 17.12 -6.28
CA GLU A 230 -43.53 17.89 -5.07
C GLU A 230 -43.19 17.01 -3.84
N LYS A 231 -43.45 15.70 -3.88
CA LYS A 231 -43.14 14.76 -2.78
C LYS A 231 -41.91 13.94 -3.13
N THR A 232 -40.73 14.52 -2.92
CA THR A 232 -39.44 13.92 -3.27
C THR A 232 -39.19 12.57 -2.59
N GLU A 233 -39.75 12.30 -1.41
CA GLU A 233 -39.63 10.98 -0.75
C GLU A 233 -40.25 9.81 -1.54
N ARG A 234 -41.16 10.11 -2.48
CA ARG A 234 -41.84 9.12 -3.33
C ARG A 234 -41.11 8.83 -4.64
N GLN A 235 -39.98 9.49 -4.85
CA GLN A 235 -39.18 9.41 -6.08
C GLN A 235 -37.75 8.95 -5.80
N CYS A 236 -37.32 9.01 -4.54
CA CYS A 236 -36.00 8.57 -4.13
C CYS A 236 -36.05 7.62 -2.93
N THR A 237 -35.11 6.66 -2.93
CA THR A 237 -34.95 5.71 -1.84
C THR A 237 -33.49 5.40 -1.57
N LEU A 238 -33.23 4.94 -0.35
CA LEU A 238 -31.93 4.46 0.09
C LEU A 238 -32.03 2.95 0.37
N PHE A 239 -31.34 2.14 -0.43
CA PHE A 239 -31.23 0.70 -0.24
C PHE A 239 -29.95 0.33 0.54
N PHE A 240 -29.94 -0.83 1.18
CA PHE A 240 -28.74 -1.44 1.77
C PHE A 240 -28.15 -2.46 0.77
N CYS A 241 -26.91 -2.31 0.30
CA CYS A 241 -26.37 -3.19 -0.76
C CYS A 241 -24.84 -3.32 -0.81
N SER A 242 -24.35 -4.48 -1.29
CA SER A 242 -22.99 -4.70 -1.79
C SER A 242 -23.03 -5.20 -3.25
N VAL A 243 -22.63 -4.31 -4.18
CA VAL A 243 -22.39 -4.51 -5.64
C VAL A 243 -23.62 -4.67 -6.55
N LEU A 244 -23.61 -4.02 -7.74
CA LEU A 244 -24.72 -4.00 -8.71
C LEU A 244 -24.27 -4.13 -10.18
N SER A 245 -25.16 -4.69 -11.00
CA SER A 245 -25.12 -4.70 -12.47
C SER A 245 -26.52 -4.36 -13.01
N PHE A 246 -26.61 -3.59 -14.12
CA PHE A 246 -27.88 -3.05 -14.65
C PHE A 246 -28.22 -3.61 -16.04
N ARG A 247 -29.47 -4.08 -16.24
CA ARG A 247 -30.08 -4.37 -17.55
C ARG A 247 -31.57 -4.05 -17.53
N CYS A 248 -32.10 -3.49 -18.63
CA CYS A 248 -33.52 -3.17 -18.82
C CYS A 248 -34.14 -4.11 -19.86
N LEU A 249 -35.25 -4.79 -19.53
CA LEU A 249 -35.93 -5.77 -20.38
C LEU A 249 -37.46 -5.60 -20.27
N ARG A 250 -38.19 -5.92 -21.36
CA ARG A 250 -39.67 -5.84 -21.46
C ARG A 250 -40.26 -7.23 -21.69
N CYS A 251 -41.34 -7.57 -21.00
CA CYS A 251 -42.10 -8.82 -21.21
C CYS A 251 -43.17 -8.68 -22.32
N ASN A 252 -43.45 -9.78 -23.01
CA ASN A 252 -44.45 -9.86 -24.09
C ASN A 252 -45.76 -10.56 -23.66
N THR A 253 -45.81 -11.21 -22.49
CA THR A 253 -46.99 -11.96 -21.98
C THR A 253 -47.15 -11.80 -20.46
N GLU A 254 -48.33 -11.37 -20.01
CA GLU A 254 -48.66 -11.09 -18.59
C GLU A 254 -48.65 -12.34 -17.69
N SER A 255 -48.88 -13.53 -18.25
CA SER A 255 -48.98 -14.80 -17.51
C SER A 255 -47.64 -15.33 -16.97
N GLU A 256 -46.50 -14.82 -17.44
CA GLU A 256 -45.15 -15.23 -17.00
C GLU A 256 -44.47 -14.17 -16.11
N TRP A 257 -45.20 -13.12 -15.68
CA TRP A 257 -44.65 -12.00 -14.92
C TRP A 257 -43.95 -12.42 -13.62
N ASN A 258 -44.48 -13.44 -12.95
CA ASN A 258 -43.93 -13.98 -11.71
C ASN A 258 -42.56 -14.67 -11.88
N GLN A 259 -42.12 -15.01 -13.09
CA GLN A 259 -40.83 -15.70 -13.37
C GLN A 259 -39.82 -14.80 -14.09
N ILE A 260 -40.14 -13.52 -14.28
CA ILE A 260 -39.33 -12.59 -15.09
C ILE A 260 -37.89 -12.48 -14.59
N HIS A 261 -37.68 -12.36 -13.29
CA HIS A 261 -36.36 -12.21 -12.68
C HIS A 261 -35.49 -13.46 -12.85
N GLU A 262 -36.06 -14.66 -12.70
CA GLU A 262 -35.35 -15.93 -12.95
C GLU A 262 -34.96 -16.08 -14.41
N ASN A 263 -35.86 -15.73 -15.34
CA ASN A 263 -35.61 -15.84 -16.78
C ASN A 263 -34.50 -14.86 -17.23
N ILE A 264 -34.42 -13.68 -16.60
CA ILE A 264 -33.36 -12.69 -16.81
C ILE A 264 -32.01 -13.20 -16.29
N ILE A 265 -31.97 -13.75 -15.08
CA ILE A 265 -30.74 -14.28 -14.46
C ILE A 265 -30.21 -15.49 -15.23
N LYS A 266 -31.10 -16.38 -15.67
CA LYS A 266 -30.78 -17.58 -16.47
C LYS A 266 -30.50 -17.26 -17.96
N LYS A 267 -30.52 -15.99 -18.37
CA LYS A 267 -30.23 -15.50 -19.74
C LYS A 267 -31.06 -16.20 -20.84
N VAL A 268 -32.33 -16.46 -20.58
CA VAL A 268 -33.26 -17.09 -21.54
C VAL A 268 -33.74 -16.03 -22.55
N ASN A 269 -32.82 -15.56 -23.40
CA ASN A 269 -33.00 -14.37 -24.26
C ASN A 269 -33.86 -14.58 -25.50
N SER A 270 -34.28 -15.81 -25.83
CA SER A 270 -35.06 -16.11 -27.05
C SER A 270 -36.53 -15.67 -26.97
N ARG A 271 -37.02 -15.21 -25.80
CA ARG A 271 -38.42 -14.81 -25.57
C ARG A 271 -38.63 -13.32 -25.26
N TYR A 272 -37.57 -12.50 -25.22
CA TYR A 272 -37.64 -11.10 -24.77
C TYR A 272 -36.87 -10.16 -25.70
N ASN A 273 -37.52 -9.09 -26.18
CA ASN A 273 -36.89 -8.09 -27.03
C ASN A 273 -36.27 -6.97 -26.18
N LEU A 274 -35.02 -6.59 -26.47
CA LEU A 274 -34.39 -5.39 -25.92
C LEU A 274 -35.14 -4.14 -26.41
N CYS A 275 -35.41 -3.19 -25.51
CA CYS A 275 -36.01 -1.91 -25.89
C CYS A 275 -35.09 -1.13 -26.85
N GLY A 276 -35.66 -0.47 -27.86
CA GLY A 276 -34.91 0.41 -28.76
C GLY A 276 -34.36 1.65 -28.04
N SER A 277 -33.36 2.31 -28.62
CA SER A 277 -32.62 3.44 -28.02
C SER A 277 -33.46 4.66 -27.60
N ASN A 278 -34.73 4.73 -28.01
CA ASN A 278 -35.61 5.89 -27.81
C ASN A 278 -36.60 5.72 -26.64
N THR A 279 -36.53 4.63 -25.89
CA THR A 279 -37.39 4.33 -24.74
C THR A 279 -36.52 3.90 -23.57
N GLY A 280 -36.48 4.68 -22.49
CA GLY A 280 -35.61 4.40 -21.34
C GLY A 280 -36.09 5.03 -20.04
N LEU A 281 -35.64 4.49 -18.91
CA LEU A 281 -35.89 5.01 -17.57
C LEU A 281 -34.66 5.79 -17.08
N ALA A 282 -34.83 7.06 -16.73
CA ALA A 282 -33.76 7.90 -16.21
C ALA A 282 -33.68 7.77 -14.67
N VAL A 283 -32.60 7.15 -14.18
CA VAL A 283 -32.35 6.93 -12.75
C VAL A 283 -30.99 7.52 -12.39
N ALA A 284 -30.89 8.20 -11.25
CA ALA A 284 -29.63 8.59 -10.63
C ALA A 284 -29.28 7.62 -9.49
N LEU A 285 -28.04 7.13 -9.49
CA LEU A 285 -27.52 6.19 -8.50
C LEU A 285 -26.33 6.82 -7.78
N GLN A 286 -26.28 6.72 -6.46
CA GLN A 286 -25.15 7.17 -5.64
C GLN A 286 -24.88 6.18 -4.52
N LEU A 287 -23.62 5.78 -4.34
CA LEU A 287 -23.20 4.91 -3.24
C LEU A 287 -22.72 5.78 -2.06
N LEU A 288 -23.28 5.52 -0.88
CA LEU A 288 -23.00 6.24 0.36
C LEU A 288 -22.42 5.26 1.38
N HIS A 289 -21.49 5.74 2.22
CA HIS A 289 -20.75 4.92 3.19
C HIS A 289 -20.96 5.48 4.61
N GLY A 290 -21.09 4.60 5.59
CA GLY A 290 -21.32 4.98 6.99
C GLY A 290 -22.70 4.56 7.49
N ASP A 291 -22.94 4.65 8.80
CA ASP A 291 -24.25 4.32 9.37
C ASP A 291 -25.31 5.38 9.04
N ILE A 292 -26.59 5.07 9.28
CA ILE A 292 -27.69 5.98 8.87
C ILE A 292 -27.66 7.33 9.61
N GLU A 293 -27.15 7.38 10.83
CA GLU A 293 -27.05 8.60 11.65
C GLU A 293 -25.86 9.46 11.21
N GLN A 294 -24.78 8.83 10.77
CA GLN A 294 -23.65 9.46 10.10
C GLN A 294 -24.09 10.03 8.76
N LEU A 295 -24.82 9.26 7.93
CA LEU A 295 -25.35 9.73 6.66
C LEU A 295 -26.34 10.89 6.82
N ARG A 296 -27.18 10.87 7.86
CA ARG A 296 -28.07 12.00 8.20
C ARG A 296 -27.30 13.27 8.53
N ARG A 297 -26.15 13.16 9.19
CA ARG A 297 -25.26 14.29 9.53
C ARG A 297 -24.46 14.79 8.33
N GLU A 298 -23.89 13.88 7.54
CA GLU A 298 -23.04 14.21 6.39
C GLU A 298 -23.83 14.67 5.17
N TYR A 299 -25.01 14.09 4.93
CA TYR A 299 -25.88 14.35 3.79
C TYR A 299 -27.25 14.92 4.21
N MET A 300 -27.26 15.82 5.18
CA MET A 300 -28.48 16.43 5.76
C MET A 300 -29.47 16.95 4.70
N VAL A 301 -28.98 17.50 3.59
CA VAL A 301 -29.81 18.00 2.47
C VAL A 301 -30.61 16.88 1.79
N LEU A 302 -30.08 15.65 1.72
CA LEU A 302 -30.83 14.51 1.19
C LEU A 302 -32.01 14.19 2.11
N PHE A 303 -31.77 14.05 3.41
CA PHE A 303 -32.80 13.63 4.38
C PHE A 303 -33.86 14.70 4.69
N THR A 304 -33.49 15.99 4.66
CA THR A 304 -34.44 17.11 4.83
C THR A 304 -35.47 17.24 3.70
N ARG A 305 -35.20 16.70 2.50
CA ARG A 305 -36.14 16.68 1.36
C ARG A 305 -37.07 15.46 1.35
N GLY A 306 -36.99 14.61 2.37
CA GLY A 306 -37.71 13.35 2.46
C GLY A 306 -37.08 12.28 1.55
N VAL A 307 -36.48 11.25 2.16
CA VAL A 307 -35.95 10.07 1.46
C VAL A 307 -36.61 8.85 2.06
N SER A 308 -37.21 7.99 1.25
CA SER A 308 -37.73 6.71 1.72
C SER A 308 -36.57 5.75 2.03
N ILE A 309 -36.67 4.96 3.10
CA ILE A 309 -35.66 3.96 3.44
C ILE A 309 -36.22 2.59 3.03
N THR A 310 -35.60 1.94 2.05
CA THR A 310 -35.96 0.57 1.66
C THR A 310 -35.13 -0.41 2.48
N ARG A 311 -35.76 -1.14 3.40
CA ARG A 311 -35.05 -2.06 4.30
C ARG A 311 -34.66 -3.37 3.59
N LYS A 312 -33.60 -4.01 4.10
CA LYS A 312 -33.24 -5.40 3.76
C LYS A 312 -34.34 -6.35 4.25
N LEU A 313 -34.70 -7.36 3.47
CA LEU A 313 -35.55 -8.46 3.93
C LEU A 313 -34.73 -9.33 4.90
N GLY A 314 -35.17 -9.39 6.17
CA GLY A 314 -34.38 -9.95 7.25
C GLY A 314 -33.46 -8.92 7.90
N PHE A 315 -32.61 -9.34 8.84
CA PHE A 315 -31.76 -8.44 9.59
C PHE A 315 -30.53 -7.96 8.80
N SER A 316 -30.08 -6.76 9.15
CA SER A 316 -28.73 -6.30 8.86
C SER A 316 -27.72 -7.27 9.47
N ASP A 317 -26.49 -7.27 8.96
CA ASP A 317 -25.45 -8.21 9.43
C ASP A 317 -25.06 -7.96 10.90
N VAL A 318 -25.42 -6.79 11.44
CA VAL A 318 -25.31 -6.41 12.84
C VAL A 318 -26.64 -5.78 13.28
N ILE A 319 -27.13 -6.16 14.45
CA ILE A 319 -28.30 -5.57 15.11
C ILE A 319 -27.79 -4.84 16.34
N MET A 320 -27.90 -3.52 16.38
CA MET A 320 -27.40 -2.74 17.52
C MET A 320 -28.38 -2.82 18.69
N PRO A 321 -27.91 -2.74 19.95
CA PRO A 321 -28.80 -2.75 21.12
C PRO A 321 -29.77 -1.57 21.04
N GLY A 322 -31.05 -1.81 21.36
CA GLY A 322 -32.13 -0.83 21.23
C GLY A 322 -32.79 -0.72 19.85
N GLU A 323 -32.30 -1.37 18.81
CA GLU A 323 -32.97 -1.41 17.50
C GLU A 323 -34.23 -2.30 17.54
N MET A 324 -35.41 -1.68 17.47
CA MET A 324 -36.69 -2.41 17.44
C MET A 324 -37.17 -2.60 16.00
N ARG A 325 -37.40 -3.86 15.61
CA ARG A 325 -38.02 -4.22 14.34
C ARG A 325 -39.08 -5.28 14.56
N ASN A 326 -40.26 -5.09 13.98
CA ASN A 326 -41.35 -6.07 13.96
C ASN A 326 -42.10 -5.98 12.63
N ASP A 327 -41.45 -6.40 11.55
CA ASP A 327 -42.01 -6.33 10.20
C ASP A 327 -42.47 -7.75 9.78
N LEU A 328 -43.78 -7.96 9.60
CA LEU A 328 -44.33 -9.19 9.03
C LEU A 328 -44.53 -9.02 7.52
N TYR A 329 -43.93 -9.88 6.72
CA TYR A 329 -44.12 -9.88 5.27
C TYR A 329 -45.05 -11.03 4.86
N ILE A 330 -46.06 -10.72 4.05
CA ILE A 330 -46.97 -11.70 3.45
C ILE A 330 -46.88 -11.58 1.94
N THR A 331 -46.49 -12.67 1.27
CA THR A 331 -46.52 -12.76 -0.19
C THR A 331 -47.77 -13.52 -0.63
N LEU A 332 -48.56 -12.91 -1.51
CA LEU A 332 -49.67 -13.56 -2.22
C LEU A 332 -49.06 -14.40 -3.36
N GLU A 333 -48.95 -15.71 -3.19
CA GLU A 333 -48.22 -16.58 -4.12
C GLU A 333 -49.08 -16.96 -5.33
N LYS A 334 -50.10 -17.79 -5.07
CA LYS A 334 -50.99 -18.33 -6.10
C LYS A 334 -52.37 -18.66 -5.55
N GLY A 335 -53.35 -18.73 -6.43
CA GLY A 335 -54.69 -19.22 -6.11
C GLY A 335 -55.15 -20.24 -7.15
N GLU A 336 -56.03 -21.15 -6.75
CA GLU A 336 -56.71 -22.10 -7.62
C GLU A 336 -58.21 -21.92 -7.44
N PHE A 337 -58.89 -21.47 -8.50
CA PHE A 337 -60.31 -21.10 -8.49
C PHE A 337 -61.13 -21.88 -9.52
N GLU A 338 -62.38 -22.17 -9.20
CA GLU A 338 -63.30 -22.81 -10.12
C GLU A 338 -63.94 -21.80 -11.09
N LYS A 339 -64.25 -22.26 -12.32
CA LYS A 339 -64.94 -21.46 -13.34
C LYS A 339 -66.37 -21.04 -12.94
N GLY A 340 -66.92 -21.62 -11.88
CA GLY A 340 -68.22 -21.22 -11.31
C GLY A 340 -69.37 -21.20 -12.31
N GLY A 341 -69.47 -22.24 -13.15
CA GLY A 341 -70.53 -22.39 -14.15
C GLY A 341 -70.40 -21.56 -15.43
N LYS A 342 -69.33 -20.77 -15.61
CA LYS A 342 -69.08 -19.96 -16.82
C LYS A 342 -68.09 -20.65 -17.79
N SER A 343 -68.12 -20.27 -19.08
CA SER A 343 -67.20 -20.78 -20.11
C SER A 343 -65.76 -20.26 -19.96
N VAL A 344 -65.60 -19.04 -19.43
CA VAL A 344 -64.31 -18.36 -19.21
C VAL A 344 -63.95 -18.32 -17.72
N ALA A 345 -62.65 -18.22 -17.44
CA ALA A 345 -62.09 -18.12 -16.11
C ALA A 345 -62.47 -16.81 -15.40
N ARG A 346 -62.50 -16.84 -14.05
CA ARG A 346 -62.80 -15.65 -13.23
C ARG A 346 -61.63 -14.68 -13.22
N ASN A 347 -61.92 -13.39 -13.34
CA ASN A 347 -60.98 -12.32 -13.03
C ASN A 347 -61.05 -12.08 -11.52
N VAL A 348 -60.02 -12.48 -10.78
CA VAL A 348 -60.01 -12.49 -9.31
C VAL A 348 -59.15 -11.35 -8.78
N GLU A 349 -59.72 -10.56 -7.88
CA GLU A 349 -59.03 -9.57 -7.05
C GLU A 349 -59.05 -10.05 -5.59
N ILE A 350 -57.91 -9.93 -4.91
CA ILE A 350 -57.80 -10.16 -3.46
C ILE A 350 -57.77 -8.82 -2.76
N THR A 351 -58.66 -8.63 -1.79
CA THR A 351 -58.55 -7.54 -0.82
C THR A 351 -57.98 -8.07 0.49
N VAL A 352 -56.91 -7.45 1.00
CA VAL A 352 -56.19 -7.86 2.22
C VAL A 352 -56.45 -6.87 3.35
N TYR A 353 -56.87 -7.37 4.50
CA TYR A 353 -57.08 -6.60 5.73
C TYR A 353 -56.28 -7.17 6.88
N VAL A 354 -55.78 -6.30 7.75
CA VAL A 354 -55.22 -6.66 9.05
C VAL A 354 -56.22 -6.28 10.12
N LEU A 355 -56.62 -7.24 10.96
CA LEU A 355 -57.61 -7.03 12.00
C LEU A 355 -57.02 -7.26 13.40
N ASP A 356 -57.56 -6.55 14.38
CA ASP A 356 -57.27 -6.77 15.80
C ASP A 356 -58.13 -7.91 16.40
N ILE A 357 -57.96 -8.13 17.71
CA ILE A 357 -58.70 -9.16 18.47
C ILE A 357 -60.22 -8.97 18.45
N ASP A 358 -60.69 -7.72 18.29
CA ASP A 358 -62.11 -7.36 18.25
C ASP A 358 -62.66 -7.40 16.81
N GLY A 359 -61.82 -7.70 15.81
CA GLY A 359 -62.19 -7.74 14.40
C GLY A 359 -62.28 -6.37 13.74
N GLN A 360 -61.66 -5.33 14.32
CA GLN A 360 -61.54 -4.00 13.70
C GLN A 360 -60.30 -3.90 12.82
N ILE A 361 -60.38 -3.11 11.75
CA ILE A 361 -59.26 -2.92 10.81
C ILE A 361 -58.17 -2.06 11.45
N LEU A 362 -56.94 -2.58 11.49
CA LEU A 362 -55.76 -1.83 11.89
C LEU A 362 -55.35 -0.85 10.78
N LYS A 363 -55.82 0.40 10.90
CA LYS A 363 -55.63 1.44 9.88
C LYS A 363 -54.15 1.73 9.59
N GLY A 364 -53.80 1.85 8.32
CA GLY A 364 -52.43 2.16 7.86
C GLY A 364 -51.40 1.04 8.02
N HIS A 365 -51.79 -0.19 8.40
CA HIS A 365 -50.88 -1.31 8.64
C HIS A 365 -50.71 -2.26 7.44
N VAL A 366 -51.14 -1.85 6.24
CA VAL A 366 -50.93 -2.62 5.00
C VAL A 366 -50.13 -1.79 4.00
N ALA A 367 -48.89 -2.19 3.71
CA ALA A 367 -48.03 -1.48 2.77
C ALA A 367 -47.55 -2.39 1.63
N ALA A 368 -47.69 -1.94 0.39
CA ALA A 368 -47.22 -2.67 -0.81
C ALA A 368 -45.69 -2.62 -1.00
N GLY A 369 -45.03 -1.68 -0.31
CA GLY A 369 -43.61 -1.40 -0.40
C GLY A 369 -43.26 -0.06 0.24
N SER A 370 -41.98 0.30 0.21
CA SER A 370 -41.50 1.63 0.59
C SER A 370 -41.80 2.66 -0.51
N GLY A 371 -42.01 3.92 -0.13
CA GLY A 371 -42.34 5.01 -1.07
C GLY A 371 -43.84 5.37 -1.17
N GLU A 372 -44.74 4.53 -0.67
CA GLU A 372 -46.17 4.83 -0.49
C GLU A 372 -46.55 4.70 1.00
N PRO A 373 -47.50 5.52 1.50
CA PRO A 373 -48.01 5.38 2.87
C PRO A 373 -48.80 4.08 3.03
N GLY A 374 -48.79 3.51 4.23
CA GLY A 374 -49.62 2.35 4.56
C GLY A 374 -51.11 2.67 4.40
N GLY A 375 -51.85 1.72 3.82
CA GLY A 375 -53.30 1.77 3.67
C GLY A 375 -54.02 0.90 4.70
N ASP A 376 -55.35 1.02 4.70
CA ASP A 376 -56.25 0.20 5.54
C ASP A 376 -56.53 -1.17 4.90
N GLU A 377 -56.40 -1.23 3.58
CA GLU A 377 -56.61 -2.42 2.76
C GLU A 377 -55.67 -2.40 1.54
N TYR A 378 -55.35 -3.58 1.02
CA TYR A 378 -54.59 -3.74 -0.22
C TYR A 378 -55.38 -4.53 -1.25
N HIS A 379 -55.30 -4.12 -2.52
CA HIS A 379 -55.96 -4.77 -3.65
C HIS A 379 -54.90 -5.39 -4.58
N SER A 380 -55.01 -6.69 -4.85
CA SER A 380 -54.08 -7.38 -5.74
C SER A 380 -54.30 -7.04 -7.21
N LEU A 381 -53.30 -7.35 -8.05
CA LEU A 381 -53.47 -7.34 -9.50
C LEU A 381 -54.55 -8.36 -9.93
N VAL A 382 -55.28 -8.03 -10.99
CA VAL A 382 -56.31 -8.89 -11.58
C VAL A 382 -55.79 -9.48 -12.89
N LEU A 383 -55.46 -10.76 -12.89
CA LEU A 383 -55.02 -11.46 -14.10
C LEU A 383 -56.23 -11.87 -14.95
N TYR A 384 -56.26 -11.39 -16.20
CA TYR A 384 -57.40 -11.57 -17.10
C TYR A 384 -57.61 -13.05 -17.45
N HIS A 385 -58.83 -13.55 -17.21
CA HIS A 385 -59.25 -14.94 -17.48
C HIS A 385 -58.24 -16.01 -17.01
N ASN A 386 -57.75 -15.89 -15.78
CA ASN A 386 -56.84 -16.87 -15.19
C ASN A 386 -57.43 -17.52 -13.93
N ASN A 387 -57.68 -18.84 -13.96
CA ASN A 387 -58.17 -19.61 -12.81
C ASN A 387 -57.05 -20.05 -11.84
N GLY A 388 -55.80 -19.96 -12.28
CA GLY A 388 -54.62 -20.29 -11.50
C GLY A 388 -53.70 -19.06 -11.34
N PRO A 389 -54.20 -17.89 -10.90
CA PRO A 389 -53.41 -16.68 -10.88
C PRO A 389 -52.20 -16.87 -9.95
N ARG A 390 -51.04 -16.38 -10.41
CA ARG A 390 -49.81 -16.28 -9.62
C ARG A 390 -49.46 -14.81 -9.51
N TRP A 391 -49.71 -14.22 -8.35
CA TRP A 391 -49.49 -12.79 -8.12
C TRP A 391 -48.02 -12.52 -7.81
N ALA A 392 -47.41 -13.34 -6.94
CA ALA A 392 -46.10 -13.08 -6.36
C ALA A 392 -46.01 -11.63 -5.80
N GLU A 393 -47.07 -11.17 -5.14
CA GLU A 393 -47.17 -9.81 -4.59
C GLU A 393 -46.81 -9.81 -3.10
N GLN A 394 -45.74 -9.12 -2.71
CA GLN A 394 -45.28 -9.05 -1.33
C GLN A 394 -45.81 -7.80 -0.64
N LEU A 395 -46.43 -8.00 0.52
CA LEU A 395 -46.98 -6.97 1.39
C LEU A 395 -46.18 -6.92 2.68
N LYS A 396 -45.98 -5.71 3.19
CA LYS A 396 -45.40 -5.43 4.51
C LYS A 396 -46.54 -5.05 5.47
N LEU A 397 -46.59 -5.76 6.60
CA LEU A 397 -47.53 -5.54 7.69
C LEU A 397 -46.75 -5.12 8.95
N PRO A 398 -46.53 -3.81 9.17
CA PRO A 398 -45.75 -3.30 10.30
C PRO A 398 -46.59 -3.26 11.58
N ILE A 399 -47.05 -4.42 12.06
CA ILE A 399 -47.96 -4.54 13.21
C ILE A 399 -47.17 -4.31 14.51
N PRO A 400 -47.61 -3.42 15.42
CA PRO A 400 -46.98 -3.25 16.73
C PRO A 400 -46.94 -4.56 17.53
N VAL A 401 -45.88 -4.75 18.32
CA VAL A 401 -45.68 -5.98 19.12
C VAL A 401 -46.85 -6.21 20.09
N ASP A 402 -47.36 -5.13 20.70
CA ASP A 402 -48.41 -5.20 21.71
C ASP A 402 -49.78 -5.63 21.14
N THR A 403 -50.06 -5.31 19.88
CA THR A 403 -51.31 -5.66 19.20
C THR A 403 -51.19 -6.96 18.38
N PHE A 404 -49.99 -7.53 18.26
CA PHE A 404 -49.75 -8.75 17.49
C PHE A 404 -50.51 -9.96 18.04
N ARG A 405 -50.73 -10.00 19.37
CA ARG A 405 -51.51 -11.04 20.03
C ARG A 405 -53.01 -10.85 19.74
N GLY A 406 -53.62 -11.88 19.15
CA GLY A 406 -55.05 -11.87 18.81
C GLY A 406 -55.36 -11.26 17.45
N SER A 407 -54.40 -10.61 16.80
CA SER A 407 -54.53 -10.14 15.42
C SER A 407 -54.51 -11.28 14.39
N HIS A 408 -55.20 -11.05 13.28
CA HIS A 408 -55.24 -11.96 12.13
C HIS A 408 -55.32 -11.17 10.81
N VAL A 409 -54.92 -11.83 9.72
CA VAL A 409 -55.02 -11.27 8.38
C VAL A 409 -56.18 -11.94 7.66
N ARG A 410 -57.04 -11.14 7.02
CA ARG A 410 -58.19 -11.61 6.24
C ARG A 410 -58.01 -11.28 4.76
N PHE A 411 -58.30 -12.26 3.92
CA PHE A 411 -58.23 -12.19 2.46
C PHE A 411 -59.64 -12.36 1.90
N GLU A 412 -60.11 -11.39 1.11
CA GLU A 412 -61.44 -11.41 0.50
C GLU A 412 -61.31 -11.51 -1.03
N PHE A 413 -62.00 -12.47 -1.65
CA PHE A 413 -61.91 -12.74 -3.08
C PHE A 413 -63.12 -12.18 -3.83
N ARG A 414 -62.87 -11.21 -4.72
CA ARG A 414 -63.89 -10.52 -5.51
C ARG A 414 -63.73 -10.81 -7.00
N HIS A 415 -64.84 -10.89 -7.73
CA HIS A 415 -64.82 -11.00 -9.19
C HIS A 415 -64.93 -9.63 -9.86
N CYS A 416 -63.96 -9.30 -10.72
CA CYS A 416 -63.92 -8.06 -11.49
C CYS A 416 -64.51 -8.25 -12.90
N SER A 417 -65.58 -7.51 -13.21
CA SER A 417 -66.16 -7.48 -14.56
C SER A 417 -65.34 -6.59 -15.48
N THR A 418 -65.35 -6.88 -16.78
CA THR A 418 -64.81 -6.01 -17.84
C THR A 418 -65.69 -4.80 -18.16
N LYS A 419 -66.87 -4.69 -17.54
CA LYS A 419 -67.77 -3.55 -17.69
C LYS A 419 -67.57 -2.57 -16.53
N ASP A 420 -67.09 -1.36 -16.82
CA ASP A 420 -66.67 -0.30 -15.87
C ASP A 420 -67.71 0.17 -14.82
N LYS A 421 -68.94 -0.36 -14.79
CA LYS A 421 -70.04 0.14 -13.93
C LYS A 421 -70.68 -0.91 -13.02
N GLY A 422 -70.15 -2.13 -12.92
CA GLY A 422 -70.69 -3.17 -12.02
C GLY A 422 -70.00 -3.19 -10.66
N GLU A 423 -70.75 -3.33 -9.56
CA GLU A 423 -70.18 -3.62 -8.24
C GLU A 423 -69.41 -4.95 -8.25
N LYS A 424 -68.22 -4.96 -7.64
CA LYS A 424 -67.38 -6.16 -7.52
C LYS A 424 -68.03 -7.16 -6.56
N LYS A 425 -68.41 -8.34 -7.06
CA LYS A 425 -69.09 -9.37 -6.25
C LYS A 425 -68.08 -10.18 -5.44
N LEU A 426 -68.21 -10.18 -4.11
CA LEU A 426 -67.51 -11.07 -3.19
C LEU A 426 -68.03 -12.51 -3.37
N PHE A 427 -67.13 -13.48 -3.47
CA PHE A 427 -67.52 -14.90 -3.63
C PHE A 427 -66.87 -15.84 -2.60
N GLY A 428 -65.80 -15.41 -1.94
CA GLY A 428 -65.16 -16.18 -0.89
C GLY A 428 -64.20 -15.36 -0.05
N TYR A 429 -63.73 -15.93 1.05
CA TYR A 429 -62.74 -15.34 1.93
C TYR A 429 -61.81 -16.40 2.53
N SER A 430 -60.68 -15.96 3.06
CA SER A 430 -59.74 -16.76 3.83
C SER A 430 -59.13 -15.90 4.95
N PHE A 431 -58.49 -16.52 5.94
CA PHE A 431 -57.85 -15.77 7.03
C PHE A 431 -56.68 -16.55 7.62
N VAL A 432 -55.82 -15.89 8.40
CA VAL A 432 -54.72 -16.54 9.14
C VAL A 432 -54.46 -15.80 10.47
N PRO A 433 -54.55 -16.48 11.64
CA PRO A 433 -54.14 -15.92 12.92
C PRO A 433 -52.62 -15.71 12.99
N LEU A 434 -52.16 -14.62 13.59
CA LEU A 434 -50.73 -14.27 13.63
C LEU A 434 -49.97 -14.91 14.79
N MET A 435 -50.66 -15.30 15.86
CA MET A 435 -50.05 -15.92 17.04
C MET A 435 -50.96 -17.01 17.61
N GLN A 436 -50.35 -18.11 18.04
CA GLN A 436 -51.00 -19.25 18.68
C GLN A 436 -51.26 -18.98 20.17
N GLU A 437 -52.07 -19.82 20.81
CA GLU A 437 -52.40 -19.69 22.24
C GLU A 437 -51.18 -19.86 23.17
N ASP A 438 -50.20 -20.67 22.76
CA ASP A 438 -48.93 -20.86 23.48
C ASP A 438 -47.96 -19.67 23.34
N GLY A 439 -48.33 -18.66 22.53
CA GLY A 439 -47.54 -17.46 22.28
C GLY A 439 -46.51 -17.59 21.17
N ARG A 440 -46.47 -18.71 20.42
CA ARG A 440 -45.67 -18.82 19.20
C ARG A 440 -46.33 -18.07 18.05
N THR A 441 -45.54 -17.35 17.28
CA THR A 441 -46.05 -16.64 16.10
C THR A 441 -46.28 -17.60 14.93
N LEU A 442 -47.01 -17.16 13.91
CA LEU A 442 -47.16 -17.86 12.63
C LEU A 442 -45.76 -18.26 12.11
N PRO A 443 -45.50 -19.55 11.82
CA PRO A 443 -44.18 -19.98 11.36
C PRO A 443 -43.89 -19.45 9.95
N ASP A 444 -42.64 -19.10 9.70
CA ASP A 444 -42.19 -18.65 8.39
C ASP A 444 -42.28 -19.78 7.36
N GLY A 445 -42.76 -19.46 6.17
CA GLY A 445 -42.94 -20.42 5.08
C GLY A 445 -44.24 -20.25 4.31
N THR A 446 -44.50 -21.19 3.40
CA THR A 446 -45.69 -21.19 2.55
C THR A 446 -46.84 -21.92 3.22
N HIS A 447 -47.99 -21.25 3.33
CA HIS A 447 -49.22 -21.74 3.94
C HIS A 447 -50.30 -21.95 2.88
N GLU A 448 -50.88 -23.15 2.85
CA GLU A 448 -52.06 -23.44 2.05
C GLU A 448 -53.32 -23.14 2.89
N LEU A 449 -54.03 -22.10 2.47
CA LEU A 449 -55.23 -21.60 3.12
C LEU A 449 -56.50 -22.09 2.43
N ILE A 450 -57.52 -22.36 3.24
CA ILE A 450 -58.85 -22.78 2.79
C ILE A 450 -59.64 -21.54 2.37
N ILE A 451 -60.30 -21.61 1.20
CA ILE A 451 -61.21 -20.57 0.74
C ILE A 451 -62.63 -20.95 1.16
N HIS A 452 -63.20 -20.15 2.06
CA HIS A 452 -64.58 -20.30 2.52
C HIS A 452 -65.52 -19.53 1.59
N LYS A 453 -66.61 -20.15 1.14
CA LYS A 453 -67.61 -19.50 0.28
C LYS A 453 -68.39 -18.45 1.09
N CYS A 454 -68.64 -17.29 0.49
CA CYS A 454 -69.38 -16.20 1.12
C CYS A 454 -70.71 -15.97 0.37
N GLU A 455 -71.85 -16.29 1.01
CA GLU A 455 -73.19 -16.08 0.44
C GLU A 455 -73.77 -14.70 0.80
N GLU A 456 -73.48 -14.16 1.98
CA GLU A 456 -73.91 -12.82 2.46
C GLU A 456 -72.78 -12.06 3.18
N ASN A 457 -72.62 -10.76 2.90
CA ASN A 457 -71.54 -9.90 3.47
C ASN A 457 -71.64 -9.69 4.99
N THR A 458 -72.84 -9.83 5.58
CA THR A 458 -73.11 -9.71 7.03
C THR A 458 -72.42 -10.78 7.87
N SER A 459 -72.08 -11.93 7.27
CA SER A 459 -71.39 -13.04 7.95
C SER A 459 -69.95 -12.72 8.37
N LEU A 460 -69.32 -11.71 7.77
CA LEU A 460 -67.94 -11.29 8.02
C LEU A 460 -67.78 -10.25 9.13
N ALA A 461 -68.89 -9.72 9.66
CA ALA A 461 -68.89 -8.70 10.71
C ALA A 461 -68.58 -9.26 12.11
N ASP A 462 -68.82 -10.55 12.35
CA ASP A 462 -68.53 -11.22 13.63
C ASP A 462 -67.31 -12.14 13.46
N CYS A 463 -66.13 -11.67 13.87
CA CYS A 463 -64.86 -12.40 13.73
C CYS A 463 -64.83 -13.72 14.51
N SER A 464 -65.56 -13.79 15.62
CA SER A 464 -65.59 -14.96 16.51
C SER A 464 -66.18 -16.22 15.84
N ARG A 465 -67.00 -16.04 14.79
CA ARG A 465 -67.65 -17.14 14.06
C ARG A 465 -66.70 -17.78 13.07
N TYR A 466 -66.02 -16.97 12.24
CA TYR A 466 -65.13 -17.54 11.23
C TYR A 466 -63.76 -17.93 11.81
N LEU A 467 -63.26 -17.27 12.87
CA LEU A 467 -62.01 -17.67 13.53
C LEU A 467 -62.05 -19.09 14.13
N LYS A 468 -63.25 -19.65 14.36
CA LYS A 468 -63.46 -21.05 14.77
C LYS A 468 -63.36 -22.05 13.62
N LEU A 469 -63.37 -21.59 12.37
CA LEU A 469 -63.23 -22.43 11.18
C LEU A 469 -61.75 -22.79 10.95
N PRO A 470 -61.45 -23.94 10.34
CA PRO A 470 -60.07 -24.26 9.96
C PRO A 470 -59.59 -23.27 8.89
N PHE A 471 -58.43 -22.67 9.14
CA PHE A 471 -57.81 -21.73 8.19
C PHE A 471 -56.85 -22.41 7.21
N SER A 472 -56.24 -23.54 7.59
CA SER A 472 -55.31 -24.30 6.76
C SER A 472 -55.70 -25.78 6.67
N LYS A 473 -55.42 -26.42 5.53
CA LYS A 473 -55.65 -27.86 5.32
C LYS A 473 -54.81 -28.74 6.25
N ALA A 474 -53.67 -28.26 6.75
CA ALA A 474 -52.83 -28.98 7.71
C ALA A 474 -53.50 -29.15 9.09
N ASN A 475 -54.48 -28.30 9.42
CA ASN A 475 -55.16 -28.27 10.72
C ASN A 475 -56.51 -29.02 10.71
N LEU A 476 -56.79 -29.82 9.67
CA LEU A 476 -58.02 -30.61 9.59
C LEU A 476 -57.87 -31.90 10.43
N PRO A 477 -58.74 -32.14 11.43
CA PRO A 477 -58.77 -33.44 12.11
C PRO A 477 -59.18 -34.52 11.11
N SER A 478 -58.48 -35.65 11.12
CA SER A 478 -58.56 -36.74 10.12
C SER A 478 -59.96 -37.38 9.93
N ASN A 479 -60.98 -36.93 10.66
CA ASN A 479 -62.30 -37.57 10.73
C ASN A 479 -63.49 -36.75 10.19
N ASN A 480 -63.30 -35.53 9.65
CA ASN A 480 -64.40 -34.74 9.08
C ASN A 480 -64.55 -34.97 7.57
N GLN A 481 -65.40 -35.93 7.18
CA GLN A 481 -65.73 -36.23 5.77
C GLN A 481 -66.54 -35.11 5.06
N THR A 482 -67.07 -34.13 5.79
CA THR A 482 -67.93 -33.05 5.27
C THR A 482 -67.18 -31.86 4.64
N LEU A 483 -65.85 -31.77 4.80
CA LEU A 483 -65.02 -30.68 4.25
C LEU A 483 -64.17 -31.09 3.02
N LYS A 484 -64.36 -32.31 2.48
CA LYS A 484 -63.70 -32.79 1.24
C LYS A 484 -64.06 -32.01 -0.06
N GLY A 485 -64.80 -30.91 0.05
CA GLY A 485 -65.53 -30.29 -1.06
C GLY A 485 -65.08 -28.91 -1.56
N THR A 486 -64.08 -28.25 -0.98
CA THR A 486 -63.56 -26.99 -1.57
C THR A 486 -62.34 -27.30 -2.43
N LYS A 487 -62.56 -27.46 -3.74
CA LYS A 487 -61.50 -27.58 -4.76
C LYS A 487 -60.66 -26.30 -4.91
N GLU A 488 -61.09 -25.19 -4.33
CA GLU A 488 -60.42 -23.90 -4.39
C GLU A 488 -59.41 -23.77 -3.24
N SER A 489 -58.23 -23.21 -3.51
CA SER A 489 -57.16 -23.06 -2.51
C SER A 489 -56.32 -21.83 -2.78
N PHE A 490 -55.77 -21.25 -1.73
CA PHE A 490 -54.98 -20.03 -1.79
C PHE A 490 -53.68 -20.20 -1.02
N TRP A 491 -52.56 -19.81 -1.62
CA TRP A 491 -51.23 -19.95 -1.01
C TRP A 491 -50.67 -18.58 -0.69
N ILE A 492 -50.21 -18.43 0.55
CA ILE A 492 -49.42 -17.28 1.00
C ILE A 492 -48.06 -17.75 1.49
N THR A 493 -47.08 -16.87 1.47
CA THR A 493 -45.81 -17.08 2.16
C THR A 493 -45.65 -16.03 3.24
N SER A 494 -45.45 -16.44 4.51
CA SER A 494 -45.17 -15.53 5.61
C SER A 494 -43.69 -15.50 5.95
N PHE A 495 -43.18 -14.32 6.31
CA PHE A 495 -41.83 -14.12 6.81
C PHE A 495 -41.82 -13.04 7.90
N LEU A 496 -41.53 -13.40 9.14
CA LEU A 496 -41.52 -12.51 10.29
C LEU A 496 -40.09 -12.04 10.60
N CYS A 497 -39.84 -10.74 10.46
CA CYS A 497 -38.58 -10.12 10.86
C CYS A 497 -38.79 -9.34 12.16
N SER A 498 -38.61 -10.01 13.31
CA SER A 498 -38.84 -9.45 14.64
C SER A 498 -37.63 -9.57 15.59
N THR A 499 -37.26 -8.48 16.26
CA THR A 499 -36.30 -8.49 17.38
C THR A 499 -36.98 -8.70 18.73
N LYS A 500 -38.31 -8.89 18.76
CA LYS A 500 -39.10 -9.05 19.99
C LYS A 500 -39.94 -10.32 20.05
N LEU A 501 -40.32 -10.88 18.90
CA LEU A 501 -41.12 -12.09 18.81
C LEU A 501 -40.28 -13.22 18.22
N THR A 502 -39.96 -14.23 19.03
CA THR A 502 -39.25 -15.43 18.57
C THR A 502 -40.24 -16.50 18.12
N GLN A 503 -39.86 -17.25 17.08
CA GLN A 503 -40.55 -18.46 16.64
C GLN A 503 -40.00 -19.72 17.33
N ASN A 504 -38.85 -19.62 18.00
CA ASN A 504 -38.21 -20.73 18.69
C ASN A 504 -38.82 -20.91 20.09
N GLY A 505 -39.35 -22.12 20.36
CA GLY A 505 -40.01 -22.43 21.62
C GLY A 505 -39.10 -22.39 22.84
N ASP A 506 -37.88 -22.91 22.74
CA ASP A 506 -36.94 -22.95 23.87
C ASP A 506 -36.42 -21.54 24.22
N MET A 507 -36.24 -20.69 23.20
CA MET A 507 -35.91 -19.27 23.39
C MET A 507 -37.06 -18.51 24.07
N LEU A 508 -38.29 -18.77 23.66
CA LEU A 508 -39.48 -18.16 24.25
C LEU A 508 -39.64 -18.53 25.72
N ASP A 509 -39.42 -19.80 26.05
CA ASP A 509 -39.46 -20.32 27.43
C ASP A 509 -38.41 -19.63 28.32
N LEU A 510 -37.19 -19.40 27.79
CA LEU A 510 -36.16 -18.65 28.50
C LEU A 510 -36.57 -17.18 28.72
N LEU A 511 -37.03 -16.48 27.68
CA LEU A 511 -37.43 -15.07 27.80
C LEU A 511 -38.65 -14.86 28.72
N LYS A 512 -39.56 -15.86 28.79
CA LYS A 512 -40.73 -15.88 29.67
C LYS A 512 -40.49 -16.62 30.99
N TRP A 513 -39.24 -16.75 31.43
CA TRP A 513 -38.90 -17.51 32.64
C TRP A 513 -39.70 -17.15 33.89
N ARG A 514 -40.13 -15.88 34.04
CA ARG A 514 -40.99 -15.45 35.17
C ARG A 514 -42.40 -16.04 35.14
N ALA A 515 -42.91 -16.38 33.95
CA ALA A 515 -44.21 -17.04 33.81
C ALA A 515 -44.15 -18.54 34.15
N HIS A 516 -42.97 -19.16 34.01
CA HIS A 516 -42.72 -20.58 34.28
C HIS A 516 -41.40 -20.81 35.07
N PRO A 517 -41.29 -20.36 36.34
CA PRO A 517 -40.04 -20.43 37.11
C PRO A 517 -39.52 -21.86 37.33
N GLU A 518 -40.41 -22.85 37.29
CA GLU A 518 -40.08 -24.27 37.40
C GLU A 518 -39.22 -24.78 36.23
N ARG A 519 -39.29 -24.13 35.07
CA ARG A 519 -38.57 -24.55 33.84
C ARG A 519 -37.19 -23.91 33.68
N ILE A 520 -36.78 -22.99 34.55
CA ILE A 520 -35.50 -22.25 34.43
C ILE A 520 -34.31 -23.19 34.24
N ASN A 521 -34.27 -24.31 34.98
CA ASN A 521 -33.17 -25.28 34.89
C ASN A 521 -33.08 -25.92 33.51
N ASP A 522 -34.22 -26.25 32.91
CA ASP A 522 -34.31 -26.88 31.60
C ASP A 522 -34.01 -25.85 30.51
N SER A 523 -34.56 -24.64 30.62
CA SER A 523 -34.31 -23.52 29.71
C SER A 523 -32.82 -23.13 29.64
N LEU A 524 -32.13 -23.04 30.78
CA LEU A 524 -30.69 -22.74 30.82
C LEU A 524 -29.84 -23.86 30.21
N SER A 525 -30.28 -25.12 30.34
CA SER A 525 -29.55 -26.27 29.80
C SER A 525 -29.70 -26.35 28.27
N LYS A 526 -30.91 -26.07 27.77
CA LYS A 526 -31.24 -26.04 26.34
C LYS A 526 -30.71 -24.83 25.58
N LEU A 527 -30.33 -23.74 26.27
CA LEU A 527 -29.75 -22.57 25.62
C LEU A 527 -28.53 -22.91 24.72
N LYS A 528 -27.75 -23.93 25.10
CA LYS A 528 -26.60 -24.42 24.31
C LYS A 528 -27.01 -25.13 23.01
N GLU A 529 -28.28 -25.54 22.88
CA GLU A 529 -28.85 -26.22 21.71
C GLU A 529 -29.53 -25.25 20.74
N ILE A 530 -29.79 -24.01 21.17
CA ILE A 530 -30.40 -22.96 20.32
C ILE A 530 -29.38 -22.52 19.27
N ASP A 531 -29.82 -22.38 18.02
CA ASP A 531 -28.95 -21.86 16.95
C ASP A 531 -28.46 -20.45 17.31
N GLY A 532 -27.14 -20.23 17.20
CA GLY A 532 -26.52 -18.95 17.49
C GLY A 532 -27.11 -17.79 16.67
N SER A 533 -27.68 -18.08 15.49
CA SER A 533 -28.39 -17.06 14.68
C SER A 533 -29.65 -16.52 15.36
N GLU A 534 -30.29 -17.32 16.21
CA GLU A 534 -31.45 -16.90 17.01
C GLU A 534 -31.00 -16.14 18.26
N ILE A 535 -29.94 -16.63 18.95
CA ILE A 535 -29.37 -15.97 20.13
C ILE A 535 -28.94 -14.52 19.80
N VAL A 536 -28.25 -14.28 18.67
CA VAL A 536 -27.78 -12.94 18.31
C VAL A 536 -28.90 -11.95 17.98
N LYS A 537 -30.08 -12.42 17.51
CA LYS A 537 -31.25 -11.56 17.27
C LYS A 537 -31.82 -10.99 18.55
N PHE A 538 -31.78 -11.78 19.63
CA PHE A 538 -32.32 -11.43 20.94
C PHE A 538 -31.20 -11.23 21.97
N LEU A 539 -29.98 -10.89 21.55
CA LEU A 539 -28.79 -10.90 22.40
C LEU A 539 -28.98 -10.06 23.67
N GLN A 540 -29.52 -8.84 23.51
CA GLN A 540 -29.83 -7.95 24.62
C GLN A 540 -30.84 -8.60 25.60
N ASP A 541 -32.00 -9.02 25.10
CA ASP A 541 -33.06 -9.61 25.93
C ASP A 541 -32.60 -10.93 26.60
N THR A 542 -31.71 -11.68 25.94
CA THR A 542 -31.08 -12.90 26.49
C THR A 542 -30.15 -12.57 27.65
N LEU A 543 -29.27 -11.58 27.49
CA LEU A 543 -28.33 -11.16 28.53
C LEU A 543 -29.08 -10.57 29.72
N ASP A 544 -30.07 -9.70 29.49
CA ASP A 544 -30.94 -9.12 30.52
C ASP A 544 -31.69 -10.22 31.29
N THR A 545 -32.15 -11.26 30.58
CA THR A 545 -32.78 -12.44 31.19
C THR A 545 -31.80 -13.22 32.07
N LEU A 546 -30.58 -13.50 31.59
CA LEU A 546 -29.56 -14.22 32.35
C LEU A 546 -29.16 -13.49 33.62
N PHE A 547 -28.92 -12.18 33.55
CA PHE A 547 -28.61 -11.36 34.73
C PHE A 547 -29.82 -11.18 35.66
N GLY A 548 -31.04 -11.10 35.11
CA GLY A 548 -32.26 -11.11 35.92
C GLY A 548 -32.45 -12.40 36.73
N ILE A 549 -32.14 -13.57 36.14
CA ILE A 549 -32.15 -14.86 36.84
C ILE A 549 -31.06 -14.89 37.92
N LEU A 550 -29.88 -14.34 37.63
CA LEU A 550 -28.76 -14.26 38.58
C LEU A 550 -29.13 -13.40 39.80
N ASP A 551 -29.78 -12.25 39.58
CA ASP A 551 -30.17 -11.32 40.63
C ASP A 551 -31.28 -11.88 41.53
N GLU A 552 -32.22 -12.67 41.00
CA GLU A 552 -33.29 -13.27 41.80
C GLU A 552 -32.81 -14.46 42.67
N SER A 553 -31.89 -15.30 42.19
CA SER A 553 -31.40 -16.44 42.99
C SER A 553 -30.00 -16.95 42.61
N SER A 554 -28.98 -16.13 42.90
CA SER A 554 -27.57 -16.44 42.58
C SER A 554 -27.06 -17.76 43.18
N GLN A 555 -27.54 -18.15 44.36
CA GLN A 555 -27.14 -19.40 45.02
C GLN A 555 -27.58 -20.65 44.25
N ARG A 556 -28.73 -20.60 43.57
CA ARG A 556 -29.33 -21.76 42.90
C ARG A 556 -28.91 -21.88 41.44
N TYR A 557 -28.81 -20.74 40.73
CA TYR A 557 -28.58 -20.73 39.28
C TYR A 557 -27.25 -20.09 38.88
N GLY A 558 -26.47 -19.52 39.81
CA GLY A 558 -25.28 -18.71 39.48
C GLY A 558 -24.25 -19.41 38.60
N LEU A 559 -23.96 -20.71 38.86
CA LEU A 559 -23.02 -21.48 38.04
C LEU A 559 -23.56 -21.75 36.63
N LYS A 560 -24.85 -22.09 36.49
CA LYS A 560 -25.49 -22.33 35.20
C LYS A 560 -25.58 -21.04 34.36
N VAL A 561 -25.93 -19.92 34.97
CA VAL A 561 -25.96 -18.61 34.31
C VAL A 561 -24.55 -18.23 33.84
N PHE A 562 -23.52 -18.44 34.65
CA PHE A 562 -22.13 -18.21 34.26
C PHE A 562 -21.73 -19.06 33.04
N ASP A 563 -22.09 -20.35 33.03
CA ASP A 563 -21.84 -21.24 31.89
C ASP A 563 -22.57 -20.79 30.61
N SER A 564 -23.81 -20.30 30.75
CA SER A 564 -24.58 -19.70 29.66
C SER A 564 -23.90 -18.44 29.11
N LEU A 565 -23.39 -17.56 29.99
CA LEU A 565 -22.63 -16.37 29.59
C LEU A 565 -21.33 -16.73 28.85
N VAL A 566 -20.57 -17.70 29.37
CA VAL A 566 -19.35 -18.20 28.71
C VAL A 566 -19.66 -18.79 27.34
N HIS A 567 -20.77 -19.51 27.19
CA HIS A 567 -21.22 -20.02 25.90
C HIS A 567 -21.51 -18.89 24.90
N ILE A 568 -22.29 -17.87 25.31
CA ILE A 568 -22.60 -16.71 24.46
C ILE A 568 -21.33 -15.93 24.10
N ILE A 569 -20.44 -15.67 25.06
CA ILE A 569 -19.17 -14.95 24.80
C ILE A 569 -18.34 -15.70 23.76
N ASN A 570 -18.17 -17.02 23.91
CA ASN A 570 -17.40 -17.81 22.97
C ASN A 570 -18.09 -17.94 21.60
N LEU A 571 -19.43 -17.97 21.55
CA LEU A 571 -20.20 -17.89 20.30
C LEU A 571 -19.90 -16.60 19.54
N LEU A 572 -19.85 -15.45 20.23
CA LEU A 572 -19.53 -14.13 19.63
C LEU A 572 -18.05 -13.97 19.27
N GLN A 573 -17.17 -14.83 19.81
CA GLN A 573 -15.77 -14.91 19.40
C GLN A 573 -15.56 -15.74 18.12
N ASP A 574 -16.55 -16.54 17.70
CA ASP A 574 -16.49 -17.27 16.43
C ASP A 574 -16.48 -16.28 15.25
N SER A 575 -15.70 -16.62 14.22
CA SER A 575 -15.66 -15.92 12.94
C SER A 575 -17.02 -15.70 12.27
N LYS A 576 -18.00 -16.59 12.52
CA LYS A 576 -19.37 -16.42 12.01
C LYS A 576 -20.09 -15.22 12.63
N PHE A 577 -19.81 -14.91 13.90
CA PHE A 577 -20.52 -13.89 14.68
C PHE A 577 -19.63 -12.72 15.14
N GLN A 578 -18.39 -12.66 14.68
CA GLN A 578 -17.40 -11.66 15.11
C GLN A 578 -17.89 -10.20 14.93
N HIS A 579 -18.78 -9.93 13.97
CA HIS A 579 -19.38 -8.62 13.74
C HIS A 579 -20.30 -8.13 14.87
N PHE A 580 -20.71 -9.02 15.79
CA PHE A 580 -21.51 -8.69 16.96
C PHE A 580 -20.67 -8.32 18.20
N LYS A 581 -19.33 -8.36 18.15
CA LYS A 581 -18.49 -7.89 19.27
C LYS A 581 -18.76 -6.43 19.66
N PRO A 582 -18.86 -5.47 18.71
CA PRO A 582 -19.21 -4.08 19.05
C PRO A 582 -20.61 -3.94 19.69
N VAL A 583 -21.56 -4.82 19.34
CA VAL A 583 -22.90 -4.87 19.95
C VAL A 583 -22.79 -5.25 21.42
N MET A 584 -21.97 -6.26 21.73
CA MET A 584 -21.72 -6.69 23.10
C MET A 584 -20.99 -5.62 23.92
N ASP A 585 -19.98 -4.96 23.35
CA ASP A 585 -19.28 -3.85 24.00
C ASP A 585 -20.24 -2.68 24.30
N THR A 586 -21.09 -2.31 23.33
CA THR A 586 -22.12 -1.25 23.50
C THR A 586 -23.13 -1.63 24.58
N TYR A 587 -23.58 -2.90 24.60
CA TYR A 587 -24.48 -3.39 25.65
C TYR A 587 -23.85 -3.27 27.04
N ILE A 588 -22.61 -3.73 27.21
CA ILE A 588 -21.89 -3.63 28.50
C ILE A 588 -21.78 -2.16 28.93
N GLU A 589 -21.36 -1.27 28.04
CA GLU A 589 -21.12 0.13 28.40
C GLU A 589 -22.40 0.93 28.67
N SER A 590 -23.48 0.69 27.90
CA SER A 590 -24.65 1.59 27.87
C SER A 590 -25.98 0.98 28.34
N HIS A 591 -26.15 -0.35 28.31
CA HIS A 591 -27.45 -1.00 28.58
C HIS A 591 -27.43 -1.95 29.79
N PHE A 592 -26.28 -2.53 30.11
CA PHE A 592 -26.14 -3.45 31.23
C PHE A 592 -26.47 -2.76 32.56
N ALA A 593 -27.36 -3.38 33.35
CA ALA A 593 -27.90 -2.81 34.60
C ALA A 593 -27.58 -3.64 35.86
N GLY A 594 -26.82 -4.73 35.75
CA GLY A 594 -26.52 -5.64 36.85
C GLY A 594 -25.46 -5.09 37.82
N ALA A 595 -25.83 -4.21 38.74
CA ALA A 595 -24.89 -3.57 39.68
C ALA A 595 -24.33 -4.52 40.77
N LEU A 596 -25.03 -5.61 41.11
CA LEU A 596 -24.59 -6.55 42.16
C LEU A 596 -23.89 -7.80 41.61
N SER A 597 -23.95 -8.02 40.30
CA SER A 597 -23.52 -9.25 39.65
C SER A 597 -22.00 -9.50 39.76
N TYR A 598 -21.16 -8.48 39.99
CA TYR A 598 -19.70 -8.64 40.11
C TYR A 598 -19.29 -9.64 41.20
N ARG A 599 -20.03 -9.72 42.32
CA ARG A 599 -19.69 -10.60 43.45
C ARG A 599 -19.79 -12.07 43.05
N ASP A 600 -20.91 -12.42 42.41
CA ASP A 600 -21.16 -13.79 41.95
C ASP A 600 -20.23 -14.16 40.78
N LEU A 601 -19.98 -13.23 39.85
CA LEU A 601 -19.07 -13.46 38.73
C LEU A 601 -17.62 -13.72 39.20
N ILE A 602 -17.10 -12.93 40.14
CA ILE A 602 -15.76 -13.15 40.70
C ILE A 602 -15.71 -14.49 41.45
N LYS A 603 -16.73 -14.78 42.27
CA LYS A 603 -16.81 -16.02 43.04
C LYS A 603 -16.80 -17.27 42.15
N VAL A 604 -17.61 -17.28 41.08
CA VAL A 604 -17.68 -18.41 40.15
C VAL A 604 -16.40 -18.52 39.29
N LEU A 605 -15.85 -17.40 38.82
CA LEU A 605 -14.58 -17.40 38.10
C LEU A 605 -13.44 -17.95 38.96
N LYS A 606 -13.34 -17.52 40.23
CA LYS A 606 -12.38 -18.05 41.19
C LYS A 606 -12.56 -19.54 41.41
N TRP A 607 -13.81 -20.00 41.55
CA TRP A 607 -14.13 -21.42 41.71
C TRP A 607 -13.63 -22.28 40.55
N TYR A 608 -13.74 -21.81 39.30
CA TYR A 608 -13.16 -22.51 38.14
C TYR A 608 -11.62 -22.49 38.15
N VAL A 609 -11.00 -21.36 38.51
CA VAL A 609 -9.54 -21.23 38.55
C VAL A 609 -8.91 -22.14 39.61
N ASP A 610 -9.51 -22.22 40.80
CA ASP A 610 -9.03 -23.08 41.89
C ASP A 610 -9.07 -24.58 41.55
N ARG A 611 -9.91 -24.97 40.58
CA ARG A 611 -10.14 -26.37 40.16
C ARG A 611 -9.46 -26.75 38.85
N ILE A 612 -8.55 -25.93 38.31
CA ILE A 612 -7.84 -26.20 37.04
C ILE A 612 -7.04 -27.52 37.07
N VAL A 613 -6.63 -27.96 38.27
CA VAL A 613 -5.87 -29.20 38.47
C VAL A 613 -6.77 -30.45 38.35
N ASP A 614 -8.09 -30.31 38.41
CA ASP A 614 -9.04 -31.42 38.24
C ASP A 614 -9.16 -31.80 36.75
N ALA A 615 -8.69 -33.01 36.39
CA ALA A 615 -8.63 -33.47 34.99
C ALA A 615 -10.01 -33.56 34.29
N GLU A 616 -11.10 -33.76 35.03
CA GLU A 616 -12.43 -33.98 34.45
C GLU A 616 -13.07 -32.74 33.80
N HIS A 617 -12.60 -31.52 34.11
CA HIS A 617 -13.27 -30.27 33.70
C HIS A 617 -12.39 -29.34 32.86
N GLN A 618 -11.21 -29.79 32.42
CA GLN A 618 -10.22 -28.91 31.80
C GLN A 618 -10.68 -28.24 30.50
N ASP A 619 -11.40 -28.94 29.63
CA ASP A 619 -11.91 -28.36 28.38
C ASP A 619 -12.88 -27.20 28.65
N HIS A 620 -13.76 -27.36 29.63
CA HIS A 620 -14.70 -26.32 30.03
C HIS A 620 -13.98 -25.13 30.65
N ILE A 621 -12.98 -25.37 31.50
CA ILE A 621 -12.19 -24.30 32.12
C ILE A 621 -11.40 -23.52 31.05
N GLN A 622 -10.90 -24.17 30.01
CA GLN A 622 -10.30 -23.47 28.87
C GLN A 622 -11.30 -22.54 28.17
N GLN A 623 -12.58 -22.93 28.04
CA GLN A 623 -13.62 -22.05 27.49
C GLN A 623 -13.91 -20.85 28.41
N VAL A 624 -13.88 -21.04 29.73
CA VAL A 624 -14.01 -19.95 30.71
C VAL A 624 -12.84 -18.96 30.57
N LEU A 625 -11.60 -19.45 30.45
CA LEU A 625 -10.42 -18.60 30.32
C LEU A 625 -10.37 -17.85 28.97
N LYS A 626 -10.90 -18.43 27.87
CA LYS A 626 -11.09 -17.73 26.59
C LYS A 626 -12.09 -16.58 26.71
N ALA A 627 -13.12 -16.73 27.53
CA ALA A 627 -14.13 -15.71 27.79
C ALA A 627 -13.69 -14.65 28.80
N SER A 628 -12.52 -14.81 29.46
CA SER A 628 -12.07 -13.97 30.58
C SER A 628 -12.08 -12.47 30.28
N GLU A 629 -11.71 -12.03 29.07
CA GLU A 629 -11.76 -10.62 28.66
C GLU A 629 -13.14 -9.99 28.92
N TYR A 630 -14.21 -10.60 28.41
CA TYR A 630 -15.57 -10.08 28.57
C TYR A 630 -16.11 -10.30 29.98
N ILE A 631 -15.72 -11.38 30.66
CA ILE A 631 -16.07 -11.58 32.07
C ILE A 631 -15.49 -10.44 32.93
N PHE A 632 -14.23 -10.04 32.72
CA PHE A 632 -13.65 -8.88 33.39
C PHE A 632 -14.36 -7.58 33.02
N LYS A 633 -14.76 -7.37 31.76
CA LYS A 633 -15.60 -6.22 31.34
C LYS A 633 -16.90 -6.14 32.16
N TYR A 634 -17.63 -7.25 32.30
CA TYR A 634 -18.85 -7.29 33.12
C TYR A 634 -18.58 -7.03 34.60
N ILE A 635 -17.54 -7.64 35.19
CA ILE A 635 -17.16 -7.44 36.59
C ILE A 635 -16.85 -5.96 36.86
N ILE A 636 -16.02 -5.33 36.03
CA ILE A 636 -15.59 -3.93 36.18
C ILE A 636 -16.79 -3.00 35.97
N GLN A 637 -17.60 -3.22 34.94
CA GLN A 637 -18.77 -2.38 34.68
C GLN A 637 -19.84 -2.51 35.78
N SER A 638 -20.13 -3.72 36.24
CA SER A 638 -21.02 -3.98 37.39
C SER A 638 -20.54 -3.22 38.63
N ARG A 639 -19.23 -3.24 38.92
CA ARG A 639 -18.64 -2.47 40.03
C ARG A 639 -18.77 -0.96 39.84
N ARG A 640 -18.57 -0.44 38.62
CA ARG A 640 -18.76 1.00 38.33
C ARG A 640 -20.20 1.44 38.57
N LEU A 641 -21.18 0.66 38.10
CA LEU A 641 -22.60 0.90 38.34
C LEU A 641 -22.95 0.90 39.84
N PHE A 642 -22.43 -0.08 40.59
CA PHE A 642 -22.61 -0.12 42.04
C PHE A 642 -21.99 1.09 42.75
N SER A 643 -20.78 1.49 42.34
CA SER A 643 -20.10 2.66 42.90
C SER A 643 -20.88 3.95 42.64
N LEU A 644 -21.42 4.11 41.43
CA LEU A 644 -22.29 5.24 41.07
C LEU A 644 -23.59 5.26 41.90
N ALA A 645 -24.19 4.11 42.16
CA ALA A 645 -25.43 4.01 42.93
C ALA A 645 -25.25 4.20 44.45
N THR A 646 -24.10 3.80 45.00
CA THR A 646 -23.86 3.75 46.46
C THR A 646 -22.84 4.76 46.98
N GLY A 647 -22.23 5.57 46.10
CA GLY A 647 -21.17 6.50 46.47
C GLY A 647 -19.85 5.81 46.84
N GLY A 648 -19.55 4.67 46.23
CA GLY A 648 -18.27 3.97 46.39
C GLY A 648 -18.17 3.00 47.58
N GLN A 649 -19.28 2.60 48.21
CA GLN A 649 -19.25 1.62 49.31
C GLN A 649 -18.63 0.27 48.89
N ASN A 650 -18.06 -0.47 49.85
CA ASN A 650 -17.44 -1.79 49.67
C ASN A 650 -16.31 -1.85 48.62
N GLU A 651 -15.59 -0.76 48.41
CA GLU A 651 -14.44 -0.74 47.47
C GLU A 651 -13.32 -1.67 47.94
N GLU A 652 -13.03 -1.70 49.24
CA GLU A 652 -11.98 -2.56 49.79
C GLU A 652 -12.32 -4.04 49.67
N GLU A 653 -13.57 -4.44 49.94
CA GLU A 653 -14.04 -5.82 49.75
C GLU A 653 -13.85 -6.26 48.28
N PHE A 654 -14.22 -5.39 47.33
CA PHE A 654 -14.01 -5.66 45.91
C PHE A 654 -12.52 -5.81 45.56
N ARG A 655 -11.66 -4.91 46.06
CA ARG A 655 -10.20 -4.98 45.84
C ARG A 655 -9.64 -6.30 46.38
N VAL A 656 -10.03 -6.70 47.59
CA VAL A 656 -9.63 -7.98 48.19
C VAL A 656 -10.06 -9.16 47.32
N CYS A 657 -11.30 -9.20 46.83
CA CYS A 657 -11.77 -10.28 45.96
C CYS A 657 -10.96 -10.39 44.64
N ILE A 658 -10.59 -9.26 44.02
CA ILE A 658 -9.73 -9.26 42.83
C ILE A 658 -8.31 -9.74 43.17
N HIS A 659 -7.74 -9.28 44.29
CA HIS A 659 -6.44 -9.76 44.76
C HIS A 659 -6.44 -11.27 44.99
N GLU A 660 -7.46 -11.81 45.67
CA GLU A 660 -7.61 -13.26 45.90
C GLU A 660 -7.74 -14.04 44.58
N LEU A 661 -8.48 -13.53 43.60
CA LEU A 661 -8.56 -14.13 42.26
C LEU A 661 -7.19 -14.19 41.58
N PHE A 662 -6.41 -13.11 41.63
CA PHE A 662 -5.04 -13.10 41.08
C PHE A 662 -4.08 -13.99 41.87
N MET A 663 -4.31 -14.21 43.17
CA MET A 663 -3.56 -15.20 43.95
C MET A 663 -3.83 -16.61 43.43
N SER A 664 -5.10 -16.96 43.19
CA SER A 664 -5.50 -18.24 42.57
C SER A 664 -4.90 -18.42 41.17
N ILE A 665 -4.93 -17.37 40.32
CA ILE A 665 -4.32 -17.40 38.98
C ILE A 665 -2.80 -17.64 39.07
N ARG A 666 -2.10 -16.95 39.98
CA ARG A 666 -0.64 -17.11 40.14
C ARG A 666 -0.27 -18.51 40.64
N PHE A 667 -1.05 -19.08 41.56
CA PHE A 667 -0.88 -20.46 41.99
C PHE A 667 -1.07 -21.46 40.84
N PHE A 668 -2.04 -21.22 39.95
CA PHE A 668 -2.23 -22.01 38.73
C PHE A 668 -1.04 -21.88 37.76
N LEU A 669 -0.50 -20.67 37.57
CA LEU A 669 0.65 -20.44 36.68
C LEU A 669 1.97 -21.01 37.22
N SER A 670 2.10 -21.16 38.55
CA SER A 670 3.30 -21.70 39.19
C SER A 670 3.40 -23.23 39.19
N GLN A 671 2.38 -23.95 38.70
CA GLN A 671 2.41 -25.41 38.64
C GLN A 671 3.47 -25.90 37.63
N GLU A 672 4.44 -26.69 38.11
CA GLU A 672 5.48 -27.30 37.27
C GLU A 672 4.92 -28.49 36.49
N ASN A 673 5.16 -28.53 35.17
CA ASN A 673 4.70 -29.61 34.31
C ASN A 673 5.84 -30.20 33.49
N LYS A 674 6.00 -31.54 33.54
CA LYS A 674 6.91 -32.29 32.68
C LYS A 674 6.26 -32.45 31.30
N GLY A 675 6.55 -31.55 30.36
CA GLY A 675 6.14 -31.64 28.95
C GLY A 675 4.75 -31.08 28.62
N THR A 676 4.13 -31.57 27.53
CA THR A 676 2.82 -31.13 26.99
C THR A 676 1.65 -31.62 27.85
N SER A 677 1.60 -31.21 29.12
CA SER A 677 0.46 -31.48 29.98
C SER A 677 -0.77 -30.66 29.57
N PRO A 678 -1.99 -31.14 29.84
CA PRO A 678 -3.21 -30.36 29.66
C PRO A 678 -3.22 -29.02 30.42
N VAL A 679 -2.56 -28.99 31.59
CA VAL A 679 -2.40 -27.77 32.40
C VAL A 679 -1.57 -26.73 31.65
N ALA A 680 -0.49 -27.13 30.96
CA ALA A 680 0.33 -26.23 30.14
C ALA A 680 -0.45 -25.63 28.95
N GLN A 681 -1.39 -26.38 28.36
CA GLN A 681 -2.29 -25.85 27.33
C GLN A 681 -3.24 -24.79 27.89
N THR A 682 -3.81 -25.04 29.08
CA THR A 682 -4.66 -24.09 29.80
C THR A 682 -3.89 -22.82 30.19
N GLN A 683 -2.62 -22.94 30.61
CA GLN A 683 -1.73 -21.80 30.89
C GLN A 683 -1.51 -20.94 29.63
N ALA A 684 -1.27 -21.59 28.48
CA ALA A 684 -1.12 -20.90 27.21
C ALA A 684 -2.40 -20.15 26.78
N VAL A 685 -3.59 -20.72 27.01
CA VAL A 685 -4.87 -20.05 26.71
C VAL A 685 -5.02 -18.76 27.53
N PHE A 686 -4.74 -18.80 28.84
CA PHE A 686 -4.81 -17.61 29.70
C PHE A 686 -3.83 -16.51 29.27
N LEU A 687 -2.57 -16.86 28.99
CA LEU A 687 -1.55 -15.87 28.61
C LEU A 687 -1.88 -15.14 27.29
N ARG A 688 -2.65 -15.77 26.39
CA ARG A 688 -3.08 -15.15 25.12
C ARG A 688 -4.16 -14.08 25.32
N THR A 689 -5.02 -14.25 26.32
CA THR A 689 -6.14 -13.34 26.63
C THR A 689 -5.79 -12.31 27.70
N PHE A 690 -4.82 -12.59 28.56
CA PHE A 690 -4.46 -11.74 29.70
C PHE A 690 -4.17 -10.26 29.36
N PRO A 691 -3.44 -9.91 28.28
CA PRO A 691 -3.20 -8.50 27.93
C PRO A 691 -4.47 -7.68 27.64
N ALA A 692 -5.56 -8.32 27.22
CA ALA A 692 -6.83 -7.62 26.97
C ALA A 692 -7.50 -7.13 28.27
N VAL A 693 -7.14 -7.69 29.42
CA VAL A 693 -7.71 -7.35 30.73
C VAL A 693 -7.12 -6.05 31.29
N TYR A 694 -5.94 -5.62 30.83
CA TYR A 694 -5.22 -4.47 31.40
C TYR A 694 -6.03 -3.18 31.32
N GLY A 695 -6.65 -2.92 30.16
CA GLY A 695 -7.47 -1.73 29.94
C GLY A 695 -8.70 -1.67 30.85
N GLU A 696 -9.28 -2.83 31.18
CA GLU A 696 -10.43 -2.92 32.07
C GLU A 696 -10.03 -2.68 33.53
N LEU A 697 -8.90 -3.24 33.99
CA LEU A 697 -8.40 -3.00 35.34
C LEU A 697 -8.00 -1.53 35.56
N LEU A 698 -7.44 -0.87 34.54
CA LEU A 698 -7.06 0.55 34.59
C LEU A 698 -8.26 1.50 34.78
N LYS A 699 -9.50 1.05 34.58
CA LYS A 699 -10.71 1.84 34.85
C LYS A 699 -10.99 2.01 36.36
N ILE A 700 -10.43 1.17 37.22
CA ILE A 700 -10.66 1.18 38.68
C ILE A 700 -9.34 1.23 39.48
N PHE A 701 -8.31 0.48 39.07
CA PHE A 701 -7.02 0.41 39.74
C PHE A 701 -6.02 1.42 39.18
N THR A 702 -5.05 1.81 39.99
CA THR A 702 -3.95 2.67 39.57
C THR A 702 -3.00 1.94 38.61
N VAL A 703 -2.30 2.71 37.77
CA VAL A 703 -1.29 2.19 36.84
C VAL A 703 -0.23 1.33 37.56
N ARG A 704 0.14 1.71 38.78
CA ARG A 704 1.09 0.99 39.62
C ARG A 704 0.57 -0.37 40.09
N GLU A 705 -0.68 -0.43 40.55
CA GLU A 705 -1.32 -1.68 41.00
C GLU A 705 -1.45 -2.66 39.82
N VAL A 706 -1.92 -2.18 38.65
CA VAL A 706 -2.03 -3.01 37.44
C VAL A 706 -0.67 -3.52 36.98
N ALA A 707 0.36 -2.66 36.96
CA ALA A 707 1.73 -3.08 36.66
C ALA A 707 2.25 -4.11 37.68
N GLY A 708 1.87 -3.99 38.95
CA GLY A 708 2.15 -4.97 40.01
C GLY A 708 1.54 -6.34 39.72
N PHE A 709 0.24 -6.39 39.39
CA PHE A 709 -0.45 -7.62 39.00
C PHE A 709 0.22 -8.31 37.81
N VAL A 710 0.56 -7.55 36.76
CA VAL A 710 1.21 -8.08 35.56
C VAL A 710 2.62 -8.60 35.86
N ARG A 711 3.42 -7.83 36.60
CA ARG A 711 4.78 -8.22 37.03
C ARG A 711 4.75 -9.55 37.79
N GLU A 712 3.84 -9.70 38.74
CA GLU A 712 3.74 -10.88 39.59
C GLU A 712 3.20 -12.10 38.83
N THR A 713 2.22 -11.89 37.94
CA THR A 713 1.63 -12.94 37.10
C THR A 713 2.62 -13.46 36.06
N LEU A 714 3.41 -12.60 35.42
CA LEU A 714 4.47 -13.02 34.49
C LEU A 714 5.67 -13.63 35.23
N GLY A 715 5.92 -13.20 36.47
CA GLY A 715 6.96 -13.71 37.35
C GLY A 715 6.67 -15.07 37.98
N SER A 716 5.40 -15.49 38.06
CA SER A 716 5.00 -16.78 38.64
C SER A 716 5.18 -17.99 37.71
N LEU A 717 5.48 -17.78 36.42
CA LEU A 717 5.74 -18.86 35.48
C LEU A 717 7.11 -19.52 35.77
N PRO A 718 7.21 -20.86 35.84
CA PRO A 718 8.47 -21.55 36.08
C PRO A 718 9.52 -21.22 35.00
N THR A 719 10.79 -21.14 35.38
CA THR A 719 11.91 -20.89 34.46
C THR A 719 12.37 -22.24 33.91
N THR A 720 11.66 -22.79 32.94
CA THR A 720 12.01 -24.07 32.33
C THR A 720 13.22 -23.93 31.40
N LEU A 721 14.22 -24.80 31.56
CA LEU A 721 15.47 -24.84 30.78
C LEU A 721 15.38 -25.78 29.55
N HIS A 722 14.16 -26.09 29.07
CA HIS A 722 13.96 -27.13 28.06
C HIS A 722 13.34 -26.60 26.77
N ALA A 723 14.15 -26.72 25.71
CA ALA A 723 14.02 -26.19 24.36
C ALA A 723 12.72 -26.44 23.57
N ASP A 724 11.80 -27.30 24.03
CA ASP A 724 10.65 -27.79 23.23
C ASP A 724 9.28 -27.45 23.85
N CYS A 725 9.20 -26.50 24.80
CA CYS A 725 7.94 -26.14 25.44
C CYS A 725 7.18 -25.03 24.68
N PRO A 726 5.95 -25.27 24.17
CA PRO A 726 5.15 -24.25 23.47
C PRO A 726 4.71 -23.07 24.36
N LEU A 727 4.95 -23.13 25.67
CA LEU A 727 4.62 -22.08 26.63
C LEU A 727 5.55 -20.87 26.51
N GLU A 728 6.82 -21.05 26.12
CA GLU A 728 7.81 -19.96 26.01
C GLU A 728 7.46 -18.98 24.90
N ALA A 729 7.10 -19.49 23.71
CA ALA A 729 6.63 -18.67 22.59
C ALA A 729 5.37 -17.86 22.96
N VAL A 730 4.44 -18.46 23.72
CA VAL A 730 3.23 -17.78 24.19
C VAL A 730 3.54 -16.74 25.27
N LYS A 731 4.51 -17.00 26.14
CA LYS A 731 5.01 -16.04 27.14
C LYS A 731 5.63 -14.81 26.45
N LEU A 732 6.45 -15.01 25.42
CA LEU A 732 6.98 -13.92 24.59
C LEU A 732 5.87 -13.12 23.91
N GLN A 733 4.87 -13.79 23.34
CA GLN A 733 3.73 -13.10 22.73
C GLN A 733 2.92 -12.27 23.74
N CYS A 734 2.75 -12.78 24.97
CA CYS A 734 2.09 -12.05 26.06
C CYS A 734 2.89 -10.80 26.47
N ILE A 735 4.22 -10.93 26.56
CA ILE A 735 5.13 -9.81 26.86
C ILE A 735 5.08 -8.77 25.73
N ALA A 736 5.09 -9.21 24.47
CA ALA A 736 4.98 -8.32 23.31
C ALA A 736 3.71 -7.47 23.38
N LYS A 737 2.55 -8.12 23.55
CA LYS A 737 1.25 -7.43 23.74
C LYS A 737 1.23 -6.54 24.98
N THR A 738 1.99 -6.87 26.03
CA THR A 738 2.11 -6.03 27.23
C THR A 738 2.86 -4.74 26.93
N VAL A 739 3.94 -4.80 26.16
CA VAL A 739 4.71 -3.61 25.75
C VAL A 739 3.93 -2.74 24.75
N GLU A 740 3.07 -3.35 23.94
CA GLU A 740 2.14 -2.64 23.03
C GLU A 740 0.94 -2.00 23.75
N SER A 741 0.65 -2.41 24.98
CA SER A 741 -0.54 -1.96 25.71
C SER A 741 -0.40 -0.53 26.26
N GLN A 742 -1.55 0.13 26.52
CA GLN A 742 -1.60 1.44 27.17
C GLN A 742 -0.90 1.45 28.54
N LEU A 743 -0.83 0.31 29.21
CA LEU A 743 -0.14 0.16 30.49
C LEU A 743 1.35 0.53 30.35
N TYR A 744 2.01 0.15 29.25
CA TYR A 744 3.45 0.38 29.07
C TYR A 744 3.78 1.78 28.53
N THR A 745 2.80 2.59 28.14
CA THR A 745 3.02 3.99 27.74
C THR A 745 3.44 4.86 28.94
N ASN A 746 2.94 4.55 30.13
CA ASN A 746 3.22 5.32 31.35
C ASN A 746 4.67 5.08 31.86
N PRO A 747 5.43 6.12 32.24
CA PRO A 747 6.78 5.94 32.81
C PRO A 747 6.84 5.09 34.09
N GLU A 748 5.87 5.21 34.99
CA GLU A 748 5.90 4.54 36.30
C GLU A 748 5.70 3.02 36.19
N SER A 749 4.75 2.57 35.36
CA SER A 749 4.57 1.15 35.04
C SER A 749 5.77 0.56 34.30
N ARG A 750 6.40 1.32 33.40
CA ARG A 750 7.62 0.88 32.70
C ARG A 750 8.73 0.54 33.68
N CYS A 751 8.97 1.36 34.70
CA CYS A 751 9.99 1.06 35.72
C CYS A 751 9.73 -0.28 36.44
N ILE A 752 8.46 -0.66 36.62
CA ILE A 752 8.05 -1.88 37.32
C ILE A 752 8.13 -3.11 36.39
N LEU A 753 7.74 -2.96 35.12
CA LEU A 753 7.65 -4.05 34.15
C LEU A 753 8.97 -4.34 33.42
N LEU A 754 9.81 -3.32 33.23
CA LEU A 754 11.06 -3.40 32.47
C LEU A 754 12.02 -4.49 33.00
N PRO A 755 12.22 -4.69 34.31
CA PRO A 755 13.11 -5.77 34.80
C PRO A 755 12.63 -7.18 34.44
N VAL A 756 11.32 -7.42 34.43
CA VAL A 756 10.74 -8.73 34.07
C VAL A 756 10.90 -8.98 32.58
N VAL A 757 10.61 -7.94 31.80
CA VAL A 757 10.80 -7.89 30.35
C VAL A 757 12.25 -8.19 29.96
N LEU A 758 13.22 -7.45 30.52
CA LEU A 758 14.64 -7.57 30.18
C LEU A 758 15.21 -8.95 30.56
N ARG A 759 14.78 -9.51 31.69
CA ARG A 759 15.23 -10.84 32.13
C ARG A 759 14.82 -11.93 31.14
N VAL A 760 13.58 -11.89 30.65
CA VAL A 760 13.08 -12.87 29.67
C VAL A 760 13.77 -12.67 28.31
N LEU A 761 13.96 -11.42 27.88
CA LEU A 761 14.65 -11.13 26.63
C LEU A 761 16.13 -11.54 26.65
N GLN A 762 16.86 -11.27 27.73
CA GLN A 762 18.27 -11.63 27.84
C GLN A 762 18.49 -13.14 27.69
N ALA A 763 17.61 -13.95 28.29
CA ALA A 763 17.65 -15.41 28.13
C ALA A 763 17.43 -15.85 26.67
N HIS A 764 16.43 -15.29 25.98
CA HIS A 764 16.12 -15.65 24.59
C HIS A 764 17.16 -15.12 23.58
N MET A 765 17.74 -13.94 23.85
CA MET A 765 18.78 -13.34 23.00
C MET A 765 20.10 -14.13 23.07
N GLN A 766 20.44 -14.72 24.22
CA GLN A 766 21.62 -15.58 24.35
C GLN A 766 21.46 -16.91 23.56
N GLU A 767 20.23 -17.38 23.36
CA GLU A 767 19.93 -18.63 22.66
C GLU A 767 19.61 -18.47 21.16
N GLN A 768 19.61 -17.24 20.62
CA GLN A 768 19.26 -16.90 19.23
C GLN A 768 17.86 -17.38 18.76
N ARG A 769 16.90 -17.61 19.67
CA ARG A 769 15.56 -18.10 19.34
C ARG A 769 14.55 -16.95 19.22
N ASP A 770 13.67 -17.00 18.22
CA ASP A 770 12.56 -16.06 18.00
C ASP A 770 12.93 -14.57 18.08
N LEU A 771 14.14 -14.22 17.63
CA LEU A 771 14.70 -12.86 17.65
C LEU A 771 13.75 -11.82 17.03
N VAL A 772 13.00 -12.19 15.98
CA VAL A 772 12.05 -11.30 15.31
C VAL A 772 10.96 -10.77 16.25
N ILE A 773 10.40 -11.62 17.12
CA ILE A 773 9.34 -11.24 18.07
C ILE A 773 9.92 -10.35 19.18
N VAL A 774 11.15 -10.63 19.60
CA VAL A 774 11.90 -9.86 20.60
C VAL A 774 12.20 -8.43 20.11
N PHE A 775 12.61 -8.27 18.85
CA PHE A 775 12.95 -6.96 18.29
C PHE A 775 11.72 -6.16 17.83
N GLN A 776 10.66 -6.80 17.32
CA GLN A 776 9.41 -6.13 16.95
C GLN A 776 8.72 -5.48 18.17
N SER A 777 8.80 -6.14 19.33
CA SER A 777 8.02 -5.74 20.51
C SER A 777 8.63 -4.62 21.37
N GLN A 778 9.92 -4.25 21.27
CA GLN A 778 10.55 -3.48 22.38
C GLN A 778 11.38 -2.22 22.09
N MET A 779 11.49 -1.72 20.86
CA MET A 779 12.50 -0.67 20.61
C MET A 779 11.98 0.79 20.70
N CYS A 780 10.79 1.01 21.26
CA CYS A 780 10.25 2.36 21.51
C CYS A 780 10.61 2.95 22.88
N ALA A 781 11.19 2.19 23.80
CA ALA A 781 11.45 2.70 25.15
C ALA A 781 12.71 2.08 25.81
N PHE A 782 13.80 2.85 25.74
CA PHE A 782 14.95 2.87 26.66
C PHE A 782 16.14 1.91 26.44
N PHE A 783 17.31 2.52 26.20
CA PHE A 783 18.63 2.00 26.53
C PHE A 783 19.33 3.01 27.46
N PHE A 784 19.15 2.90 28.77
CA PHE A 784 19.86 3.74 29.75
C PHE A 784 20.87 2.97 30.62
N SER A 785 21.09 1.66 30.40
CA SER A 785 22.09 0.88 31.14
C SER A 785 23.21 0.33 30.24
N PHE A 786 24.45 0.55 30.67
CA PHE A 786 25.69 0.16 29.97
C PHE A 786 25.77 -1.35 29.67
N LEU A 787 25.29 -2.20 30.60
CA LEU A 787 25.27 -3.67 30.45
C LEU A 787 24.46 -4.15 29.22
N ILE A 788 23.43 -3.39 28.85
CA ILE A 788 22.59 -3.71 27.70
C ILE A 788 23.30 -3.33 26.40
N VAL A 789 24.07 -2.24 26.37
CA VAL A 789 24.80 -1.78 25.17
C VAL A 789 25.83 -2.81 24.72
N GLU A 790 26.62 -3.35 25.65
CA GLU A 790 27.64 -4.37 25.35
C GLU A 790 27.00 -5.67 24.81
N SER A 791 25.95 -6.16 25.47
CA SER A 791 25.26 -7.40 25.09
C SER A 791 24.51 -7.27 23.76
N LEU A 792 23.79 -6.15 23.54
CA LEU A 792 23.02 -5.96 22.31
C LEU A 792 23.88 -5.64 21.10
N LEU A 793 24.95 -4.85 21.26
CA LEU A 793 25.82 -4.49 20.13
C LEU A 793 26.48 -5.74 19.53
N GLY A 794 26.99 -6.63 20.37
CA GLY A 794 27.58 -7.90 19.93
C GLY A 794 26.57 -8.80 19.21
N VAL A 795 25.35 -8.93 19.74
CA VAL A 795 24.28 -9.74 19.11
C VAL A 795 23.85 -9.13 17.78
N LEU A 796 23.57 -7.82 17.73
CA LEU A 796 23.14 -7.14 16.51
C LEU A 796 24.19 -7.23 15.39
N LEU A 797 25.47 -7.01 15.69
CA LEU A 797 26.55 -7.12 14.71
C LEU A 797 26.65 -8.55 14.15
N ARG A 798 26.61 -9.57 15.01
CA ARG A 798 26.66 -10.98 14.57
C ARG A 798 25.43 -11.37 13.75
N THR A 799 24.23 -11.00 14.20
CA THR A 799 22.98 -11.29 13.49
C THR A 799 22.95 -10.62 12.10
N ILE A 800 23.35 -9.36 11.98
CA ILE A 800 23.42 -8.67 10.68
C ILE A 800 24.43 -9.34 9.74
N LEU A 801 25.59 -9.77 10.25
CA LEU A 801 26.60 -10.47 9.47
C LEU A 801 26.13 -11.88 9.03
N GLU A 802 25.47 -12.63 9.90
CA GLU A 802 24.90 -13.94 9.57
C GLU A 802 23.81 -13.84 8.50
N ILE A 803 22.90 -12.87 8.63
CA ILE A 803 21.84 -12.62 7.66
C ILE A 803 22.45 -12.22 6.30
N SER A 804 23.40 -11.30 6.30
CA SER A 804 24.05 -10.82 5.06
C SER A 804 24.87 -11.89 4.34
N ASN A 805 25.29 -12.96 5.02
CA ASN A 805 26.08 -14.05 4.44
C ASN A 805 25.24 -15.25 3.96
N ARG A 806 23.91 -15.23 4.14
CA ARG A 806 23.04 -16.29 3.60
C ARG A 806 22.97 -16.20 2.06
N PRO A 807 23.21 -17.29 1.32
CA PRO A 807 23.06 -17.28 -0.13
C PRO A 807 21.60 -16.99 -0.50
N GLN A 808 21.38 -15.97 -1.34
CA GLN A 808 20.05 -15.56 -1.78
C GLN A 808 19.31 -16.75 -2.42
N SER A 809 18.20 -17.19 -1.80
CA SER A 809 17.30 -18.16 -2.42
C SER A 809 16.51 -17.50 -3.55
N THR A 810 16.30 -18.21 -4.66
CA THR A 810 15.58 -17.82 -5.88
C THR A 810 14.05 -17.63 -5.71
N GLY A 811 13.59 -17.14 -4.55
CA GLY A 811 12.20 -16.75 -4.29
C GLY A 811 11.96 -15.24 -4.51
N PRO A 812 10.69 -14.77 -4.57
CA PRO A 812 10.39 -13.38 -4.84
C PRO A 812 10.98 -12.47 -3.76
N ALA A 813 11.87 -11.56 -4.19
CA ALA A 813 12.80 -10.75 -3.39
C ALA A 813 12.18 -9.83 -2.32
N MET A 814 10.86 -9.72 -2.21
CA MET A 814 10.21 -8.68 -1.39
C MET A 814 10.05 -9.00 0.10
N ARG A 815 10.13 -10.27 0.53
CA ARG A 815 9.77 -10.63 1.93
C ARG A 815 10.93 -10.56 2.93
N LEU A 816 12.18 -10.63 2.46
CA LEU A 816 13.38 -10.59 3.30
C LEU A 816 13.95 -9.16 3.49
N GLN A 817 13.72 -8.23 2.56
CA GLN A 817 14.25 -6.86 2.67
C GLN A 817 13.71 -6.06 3.88
N PHE A 818 12.52 -6.40 4.38
CA PHE A 818 11.91 -5.69 5.52
C PHE A 818 12.41 -6.17 6.88
N GLN A 819 12.83 -7.44 7.02
CA GLN A 819 13.34 -7.93 8.31
C GLN A 819 14.75 -7.38 8.59
N ASP A 820 15.57 -7.22 7.56
CA ASP A 820 16.95 -6.70 7.68
C ASP A 820 16.96 -5.23 8.15
N GLY A 821 16.01 -4.41 7.67
CA GLY A 821 15.92 -2.99 8.01
C GLY A 821 15.62 -2.69 9.48
N GLU A 822 14.89 -3.58 10.17
CA GLU A 822 14.58 -3.42 11.61
C GLU A 822 15.85 -3.57 12.47
N PHE A 823 16.67 -4.59 12.21
CA PHE A 823 17.94 -4.79 12.93
C PHE A 823 18.90 -3.63 12.70
N VAL A 824 18.95 -3.11 11.48
CA VAL A 824 19.75 -1.93 11.11
C VAL A 824 19.25 -0.68 11.82
N ALA A 825 17.94 -0.43 11.83
CA ALA A 825 17.37 0.71 12.55
C ALA A 825 17.65 0.63 14.06
N CYS A 826 17.64 -0.58 14.65
CA CYS A 826 18.01 -0.81 16.04
C CYS A 826 19.49 -0.52 16.30
N LEU A 827 20.38 -0.99 15.42
CA LEU A 827 21.81 -0.71 15.51
C LEU A 827 22.08 0.81 15.42
N LEU A 828 21.45 1.51 14.48
CA LEU A 828 21.58 2.96 14.33
C LEU A 828 21.04 3.73 15.55
N ALA A 829 19.90 3.30 16.10
CA ALA A 829 19.34 3.89 17.32
C ALA A 829 20.29 3.70 18.51
N LEU A 830 20.88 2.50 18.65
CA LEU A 830 21.86 2.21 19.69
C LEU A 830 23.09 3.11 19.55
N LEU A 831 23.68 3.17 18.34
CA LEU A 831 24.86 4.00 18.06
C LEU A 831 24.59 5.49 18.29
N ARG A 832 23.39 6.00 17.96
CA ARG A 832 23.02 7.41 18.18
C ARG A 832 22.92 7.79 19.66
N GLN A 833 22.62 6.82 20.53
CA GLN A 833 22.49 7.01 21.99
C GLN A 833 23.81 6.79 22.74
N MET A 834 24.84 6.24 22.08
CA MET A 834 26.15 6.09 22.69
C MET A 834 26.83 7.45 22.87
N THR A 835 27.40 7.68 24.06
CA THR A 835 28.19 8.87 24.38
C THR A 835 29.68 8.50 24.38
N ASP A 836 30.57 9.49 24.39
CA ASP A 836 32.04 9.26 24.44
C ASP A 836 32.44 8.32 25.58
N ARG A 837 31.75 8.43 26.73
CA ARG A 837 31.95 7.53 27.88
C ARG A 837 31.61 6.07 27.55
N HIS A 838 30.50 5.83 26.84
CA HIS A 838 30.11 4.47 26.43
C HIS A 838 31.14 3.86 25.47
N TYR A 839 31.66 4.65 24.52
CA TYR A 839 32.71 4.19 23.60
C TYR A 839 34.03 3.90 24.32
N GLN A 840 34.45 4.76 25.26
CA GLN A 840 35.66 4.53 26.05
C GLN A 840 35.56 3.26 26.90
N GLN A 841 34.42 3.03 27.57
CA GLN A 841 34.20 1.84 28.37
C GLN A 841 34.16 0.56 27.51
N LEU A 842 33.57 0.62 26.31
CA LEU A 842 33.58 -0.49 25.35
C LEU A 842 35.00 -0.82 24.88
N LEU A 843 35.81 0.19 24.56
CA LEU A 843 37.20 -0.02 24.15
C LEU A 843 38.07 -0.58 25.30
N GLN A 844 37.81 -0.16 26.54
CA GLN A 844 38.51 -0.65 27.73
C GLN A 844 38.11 -2.09 28.12
N ALA A 845 36.97 -2.59 27.65
CA ALA A 845 36.52 -3.96 27.90
C ALA A 845 37.35 -5.02 27.14
N PHE A 846 38.04 -4.64 26.07
CA PHE A 846 38.90 -5.55 25.30
C PHE A 846 40.28 -5.68 25.94
N SER A 847 40.64 -6.90 26.35
CA SER A 847 41.96 -7.20 26.92
C SER A 847 43.05 -7.45 25.88
N SER A 848 42.70 -7.82 24.63
CA SER A 848 43.63 -8.14 23.55
C SER A 848 43.51 -7.18 22.36
N LYS A 849 44.65 -6.84 21.73
CA LYS A 849 44.67 -6.06 20.48
C LYS A 849 44.10 -6.84 19.29
N ASP A 850 44.20 -8.16 19.30
CA ASP A 850 43.65 -9.01 18.23
C ASP A 850 42.12 -9.06 18.31
N ASP A 851 41.54 -9.18 19.51
CA ASP A 851 40.08 -9.14 19.72
C ASP A 851 39.50 -7.78 19.31
N LEU A 852 40.21 -6.69 19.64
CA LEU A 852 39.83 -5.34 19.22
C LEU A 852 39.89 -5.19 17.69
N ARG A 853 40.93 -5.74 17.04
CA ARG A 853 41.07 -5.72 15.58
C ARG A 853 39.91 -6.46 14.91
N ASP A 854 39.57 -7.66 15.39
CA ASP A 854 38.49 -8.46 14.83
C ASP A 854 37.11 -7.81 15.04
N PHE A 855 36.89 -7.19 16.20
CA PHE A 855 35.70 -6.38 16.46
C PHE A 855 35.59 -5.18 15.52
N LEU A 856 36.68 -4.43 15.32
CA LEU A 856 36.71 -3.30 14.37
C LEU A 856 36.45 -3.76 12.93
N LEU A 857 37.00 -4.91 12.52
CA LEU A 857 36.73 -5.51 11.22
C LEU A 857 35.25 -5.89 11.05
N GLN A 858 34.60 -6.41 12.10
CA GLN A 858 33.17 -6.71 12.08
C GLN A 858 32.34 -5.42 11.93
N ILE A 859 32.66 -4.37 12.69
CA ILE A 859 32.00 -3.07 12.57
C ILE A 859 32.15 -2.49 11.17
N PHE A 860 33.36 -2.46 10.61
CA PHE A 860 33.58 -1.93 9.27
C PHE A 860 32.88 -2.76 8.18
N THR A 861 32.77 -4.08 8.38
CA THR A 861 32.03 -4.95 7.47
C THR A 861 30.53 -4.65 7.53
N VAL A 862 29.96 -4.52 8.73
CA VAL A 862 28.56 -4.11 8.90
C VAL A 862 28.32 -2.75 8.28
N PHE A 863 29.15 -1.73 8.55
CA PHE A 863 29.04 -0.43 7.89
C PHE A 863 29.08 -0.57 6.38
N ARG A 864 30.03 -1.32 5.81
CA ARG A 864 30.09 -1.59 4.36
C ARG A 864 28.79 -2.19 3.81
N ILE A 865 28.11 -3.05 4.58
CA ILE A 865 26.79 -3.59 4.23
C ILE A 865 25.74 -2.46 4.27
N LEU A 866 25.69 -1.66 5.34
CA LEU A 866 24.75 -0.53 5.52
C LEU A 866 24.84 0.51 4.39
N ILE A 867 26.03 0.72 3.83
CA ILE A 867 26.29 1.69 2.76
C ILE A 867 25.90 1.13 1.38
N ARG A 868 25.47 -0.13 1.25
CA ARG A 868 25.06 -0.66 -0.07
C ARG A 868 23.80 0.05 -0.56
N PRO A 869 23.69 0.38 -1.87
CA PRO A 869 22.53 1.08 -2.43
C PRO A 869 21.18 0.39 -2.23
N GLU A 870 21.20 -0.91 -1.90
CA GLU A 870 20.04 -1.79 -1.80
C GLU A 870 19.47 -1.90 -0.37
N MET A 871 20.12 -1.32 0.64
CA MET A 871 19.70 -1.47 2.05
C MET A 871 18.38 -0.77 2.38
N PHE A 872 18.14 0.41 1.80
CA PHE A 872 16.86 1.11 1.88
C PHE A 872 16.44 1.57 0.48
N PRO A 873 15.14 1.55 0.15
CA PRO A 873 14.61 2.05 -1.12
C PRO A 873 15.08 3.48 -1.44
N LYS A 874 15.14 3.84 -2.73
CA LYS A 874 15.74 5.10 -3.17
C LYS A 874 15.02 6.34 -2.63
N ASP A 875 13.72 6.23 -2.44
CA ASP A 875 12.75 7.21 -1.94
C ASP A 875 12.77 7.35 -0.40
N TRP A 876 13.48 6.48 0.31
CA TRP A 876 13.71 6.59 1.76
C TRP A 876 14.89 7.52 2.06
N THR A 877 14.96 8.68 1.40
CA THR A 877 16.10 9.60 1.52
C THR A 877 16.35 10.00 2.98
N VAL A 878 15.30 10.14 3.80
CA VAL A 878 15.44 10.45 5.23
C VAL A 878 16.18 9.34 5.98
N MET A 879 15.76 8.07 5.86
CA MET A 879 16.46 6.94 6.49
C MET A 879 17.87 6.76 5.93
N ARG A 880 18.05 6.98 4.61
CA ARG A 880 19.37 6.92 3.96
C ARG A 880 20.30 8.04 4.46
N LEU A 881 19.81 9.26 4.70
CA LEU A 881 20.61 10.36 5.26
C LEU A 881 20.95 10.12 6.74
N VAL A 882 20.02 9.56 7.53
CA VAL A 882 20.29 9.19 8.93
C VAL A 882 21.32 8.04 9.03
N THR A 883 21.31 7.12 8.06
CA THR A 883 22.24 5.98 8.01
C THR A 883 23.62 6.35 7.49
N ASN A 884 23.73 7.28 6.54
CA ASN A 884 24.94 7.48 5.75
C ASN A 884 25.68 8.78 6.05
N LYS A 885 26.92 8.64 6.51
CA LYS A 885 27.96 9.67 6.46
C LYS A 885 29.10 9.19 5.55
N ILE A 886 28.86 8.86 4.27
CA ILE A 886 29.94 8.49 3.32
C ILE A 886 29.92 9.28 2.02
N LEU A 887 31.02 9.99 1.76
CA LEU A 887 31.29 10.97 0.69
C LEU A 887 30.78 10.65 -0.72
N TYR A 888 30.87 9.39 -1.15
CA TYR A 888 30.55 9.00 -2.54
C TYR A 888 29.10 8.56 -2.74
N PHE A 889 28.31 8.45 -1.66
CA PHE A 889 26.99 7.86 -1.78
C PHE A 889 26.02 8.78 -2.56
N PRO A 890 25.17 8.26 -3.47
CA PRO A 890 24.33 9.09 -4.34
C PRO A 890 23.43 10.09 -3.60
N CYS A 891 23.03 9.81 -2.35
CA CYS A 891 22.19 10.72 -1.58
C CYS A 891 22.94 11.94 -1.01
N LEU A 892 24.27 11.96 -1.08
CA LEU A 892 25.12 13.10 -0.72
C LEU A 892 25.60 13.87 -1.95
N GLN A 893 25.32 13.40 -3.17
CA GLN A 893 25.54 14.15 -4.41
C GLN A 893 24.39 15.13 -4.66
N LEU A 894 24.38 16.19 -3.85
CA LEU A 894 23.30 17.18 -3.77
C LEU A 894 23.02 17.88 -5.10
N GLU A 895 23.99 17.93 -6.01
CA GLU A 895 23.86 18.43 -7.38
C GLU A 895 22.90 17.62 -8.26
N SER A 896 22.63 16.35 -7.91
CA SER A 896 21.65 15.51 -8.59
C SER A 896 20.20 15.78 -8.14
N PHE A 897 20.02 16.49 -7.03
CA PHE A 897 18.70 16.82 -6.49
C PHE A 897 18.16 18.12 -7.06
N SER A 898 16.82 18.29 -6.95
CA SER A 898 16.18 19.55 -7.30
C SER A 898 16.73 20.70 -6.45
N PRO A 899 16.75 21.95 -6.97
CA PRO A 899 17.23 23.10 -6.22
C PRO A 899 16.55 23.27 -4.85
N SER A 900 15.24 23.00 -4.77
CA SER A 900 14.47 23.05 -3.52
C SER A 900 14.94 22.00 -2.51
N LYS A 901 15.10 20.74 -2.94
CA LYS A 901 15.54 19.63 -2.07
C LYS A 901 16.97 19.84 -1.60
N ARG A 902 17.87 20.26 -2.49
CA ARG A 902 19.25 20.64 -2.15
C ARG A 902 19.32 21.73 -1.08
N LYS A 903 18.54 22.80 -1.24
CA LYS A 903 18.51 23.91 -0.27
C LYS A 903 18.07 23.44 1.12
N LYS A 904 16.96 22.68 1.21
CA LYS A 904 16.47 22.13 2.49
C LYS A 904 17.50 21.24 3.21
N ILE A 905 18.19 20.38 2.47
CA ILE A 905 19.22 19.49 3.04
C ILE A 905 20.39 20.31 3.59
N LEU A 906 20.86 21.31 2.83
CA LEU A 906 21.97 22.17 3.24
C LEU A 906 21.63 23.04 4.45
N GLU A 907 20.42 23.60 4.51
CA GLU A 907 19.95 24.39 5.66
C GLU A 907 19.90 23.55 6.95
N LYS A 908 19.53 22.27 6.85
CA LYS A 908 19.35 21.40 8.01
C LYS A 908 20.63 20.69 8.47
N TYR A 909 21.38 20.09 7.55
CA TYR A 909 22.51 19.22 7.88
C TYR A 909 23.87 19.80 7.48
N GLY A 910 23.89 20.93 6.78
CA GLY A 910 25.09 21.40 6.09
C GLY A 910 25.53 20.45 4.96
N ASP A 911 26.68 20.73 4.34
CA ASP A 911 27.28 19.80 3.39
C ASP A 911 28.17 18.79 4.12
N MET A 912 27.60 17.65 4.50
CA MET A 912 28.28 16.58 5.22
C MET A 912 29.57 16.11 4.53
N ARG A 913 29.68 16.29 3.21
CA ARG A 913 30.88 15.94 2.45
C ARG A 913 32.11 16.73 2.93
N VAL A 914 31.95 18.00 3.29
CA VAL A 914 33.08 18.84 3.73
C VAL A 914 33.63 18.34 5.07
N MET A 915 32.75 18.12 6.06
CA MET A 915 33.14 17.59 7.37
C MET A 915 33.86 16.25 7.24
N MET A 916 33.32 15.37 6.40
CA MET A 916 33.96 14.10 6.08
C MET A 916 35.34 14.24 5.42
N GLY A 917 35.47 15.17 4.47
CA GLY A 917 36.74 15.48 3.83
C GLY A 917 37.79 15.92 4.85
N CYS A 918 37.40 16.73 5.84
CA CYS A 918 38.28 17.12 6.94
C CYS A 918 38.74 15.92 7.78
N GLU A 919 37.85 14.98 8.12
CA GLU A 919 38.22 13.77 8.86
C GLU A 919 39.14 12.84 8.07
N ILE A 920 38.89 12.66 6.76
CA ILE A 920 39.78 11.88 5.89
C ILE A 920 41.15 12.55 5.78
N PHE A 921 41.18 13.88 5.64
CA PHE A 921 42.42 14.64 5.61
C PHE A 921 43.20 14.48 6.92
N SER A 922 42.53 14.62 8.07
CA SER A 922 43.12 14.44 9.40
C SER A 922 43.69 13.02 9.58
N MET A 923 42.91 11.99 9.24
CA MET A 923 43.36 10.61 9.24
C MET A 923 44.61 10.42 8.36
N TRP A 924 44.59 10.93 7.12
CA TRP A 924 45.72 10.84 6.21
C TRP A 924 46.97 11.48 6.81
N GLN A 925 46.86 12.66 7.42
CA GLN A 925 48.00 13.33 8.06
C GLN A 925 48.61 12.50 9.21
N ASN A 926 47.79 11.77 9.96
CA ASN A 926 48.22 10.96 11.09
C ASN A 926 48.86 9.61 10.73
N LEU A 927 48.91 9.23 9.44
CA LEU A 927 49.51 7.95 9.00
C LEU A 927 51.04 7.94 9.03
N GLY A 928 51.71 9.09 9.10
CA GLY A 928 53.17 9.17 9.11
C GLY A 928 53.83 8.48 7.89
N GLU A 929 54.90 7.72 8.12
CA GLU A 929 55.63 7.02 7.05
C GLU A 929 54.83 5.90 6.36
N HIS A 930 53.78 5.39 7.00
CA HIS A 930 52.94 4.33 6.43
C HIS A 930 52.15 4.80 5.20
N LYS A 931 52.04 6.11 4.96
CA LYS A 931 51.43 6.70 3.75
C LYS A 931 51.94 6.04 2.47
N LEU A 932 53.24 5.77 2.39
CA LEU A 932 53.91 5.17 1.24
C LEU A 932 53.31 3.82 0.79
N ASN A 933 52.77 3.04 1.73
CA ASN A 933 52.16 1.74 1.42
C ASN A 933 50.77 1.88 0.80
N PHE A 934 50.09 3.02 1.03
CA PHE A 934 48.72 3.27 0.61
C PHE A 934 48.62 4.12 -0.67
N ILE A 935 49.63 4.94 -0.98
CA ILE A 935 49.61 5.88 -2.12
C ILE A 935 49.09 5.24 -3.43
N PRO A 936 49.61 4.09 -3.92
CA PRO A 936 49.17 3.54 -5.21
C PRO A 936 47.69 3.14 -5.24
N ALA A 937 47.14 2.74 -4.09
CA ALA A 937 45.75 2.33 -3.94
C ALA A 937 44.81 3.51 -3.66
N MET A 938 45.29 4.58 -3.01
CA MET A 938 44.46 5.70 -2.55
C MET A 938 44.32 6.85 -3.55
N ILE A 939 45.18 6.93 -4.58
CA ILE A 939 45.05 7.95 -5.64
C ILE A 939 43.68 7.92 -6.30
N GLY A 940 43.18 6.72 -6.66
CA GLY A 940 41.85 6.57 -7.28
C GLY A 940 40.71 7.07 -6.37
N PRO A 941 40.57 6.52 -5.15
CA PRO A 941 39.56 6.96 -4.18
C PRO A 941 39.61 8.47 -3.87
N PHE A 942 40.79 9.07 -3.70
CA PHE A 942 40.88 10.51 -3.46
C PHE A 942 40.49 11.35 -4.68
N LEU A 943 40.80 10.89 -5.90
CA LEU A 943 40.31 11.54 -7.11
C LEU A 943 38.79 11.51 -7.20
N GLU A 944 38.15 10.39 -6.86
CA GLU A 944 36.68 10.30 -6.84
C GLU A 944 36.07 11.34 -5.89
N VAL A 945 36.69 11.57 -4.73
CA VAL A 945 36.25 12.57 -3.76
C VAL A 945 36.48 13.99 -4.29
N THR A 946 37.64 14.29 -4.88
CA THR A 946 37.94 15.64 -5.36
C THR A 946 37.19 16.02 -6.63
N LEU A 947 36.76 15.06 -7.43
CA LEU A 947 35.95 15.30 -8.64
C LEU A 947 34.49 15.70 -8.32
N VAL A 948 34.03 15.51 -7.08
CA VAL A 948 32.71 15.99 -6.63
C VAL A 948 32.63 17.53 -6.76
N PRO A 949 31.55 18.11 -7.34
CA PRO A 949 31.40 19.55 -7.57
C PRO A 949 31.06 20.34 -6.30
N GLN A 950 31.93 20.26 -5.29
CA GLN A 950 31.86 20.98 -4.03
C GLN A 950 33.21 21.70 -3.78
N PRO A 951 33.26 23.05 -3.84
CA PRO A 951 34.52 23.80 -3.77
C PRO A 951 35.32 23.66 -2.47
N ASP A 952 34.66 23.64 -1.31
CA ASP A 952 35.34 23.60 -0.01
C ASP A 952 36.04 22.24 0.24
N LEU A 953 35.37 21.15 -0.14
CA LEU A 953 35.89 19.80 -0.15
C LEU A 953 37.11 19.70 -1.07
N ARG A 954 37.02 20.28 -2.27
CA ARG A 954 38.15 20.36 -3.20
C ARG A 954 39.34 21.09 -2.56
N ASN A 955 39.09 22.22 -1.91
CA ASN A 955 40.13 22.99 -1.21
C ASN A 955 40.82 22.20 -0.09
N VAL A 956 40.07 21.34 0.63
CA VAL A 956 40.60 20.48 1.70
C VAL A 956 41.37 19.28 1.14
N MET A 957 40.83 18.62 0.10
CA MET A 957 41.31 17.31 -0.35
C MET A 957 42.38 17.36 -1.45
N ILE A 958 42.34 18.33 -2.37
CA ILE A 958 43.37 18.48 -3.43
C ILE A 958 44.81 18.55 -2.87
N PRO A 959 45.07 19.24 -1.74
CA PRO A 959 46.37 19.22 -1.07
C PRO A 959 46.98 17.84 -0.78
N ILE A 960 46.18 16.78 -0.70
CA ILE A 960 46.68 15.42 -0.46
C ILE A 960 47.58 14.95 -1.61
N PHE A 961 47.29 15.34 -2.86
CA PHE A 961 48.13 14.95 -4.00
C PHE A 961 49.53 15.57 -3.93
N HIS A 962 49.67 16.78 -3.37
CA HIS A 962 50.98 17.35 -3.06
C HIS A 962 51.74 16.49 -2.05
N ASP A 963 51.08 16.11 -0.95
CA ASP A 963 51.68 15.26 0.08
C ASP A 963 52.08 13.88 -0.48
N MET A 964 51.29 13.29 -1.36
CA MET A 964 51.65 12.04 -2.06
C MET A 964 52.91 12.18 -2.91
N MET A 965 53.02 13.27 -3.69
CA MET A 965 54.20 13.56 -4.50
C MET A 965 55.44 13.77 -3.61
N ASP A 966 55.32 14.54 -2.53
CA ASP A 966 56.40 14.82 -1.59
C ASP A 966 56.92 13.54 -0.90
N TRP A 967 56.01 12.67 -0.43
CA TRP A 967 56.39 11.39 0.18
C TRP A 967 57.10 10.45 -0.81
N GLU A 968 56.60 10.32 -2.04
CA GLU A 968 57.26 9.49 -3.05
C GLU A 968 58.62 10.08 -3.47
N GLN A 969 58.69 11.41 -3.62
CA GLN A 969 59.91 12.15 -3.95
C GLN A 969 60.99 11.93 -2.89
N ARG A 970 60.64 12.01 -1.60
CA ARG A 970 61.58 11.76 -0.49
C ARG A 970 62.13 10.34 -0.49
N ARG A 971 61.34 9.35 -0.93
CA ARG A 971 61.73 7.94 -0.94
C ARG A 971 62.54 7.55 -2.17
N SER A 972 62.09 7.95 -3.36
CA SER A 972 62.60 7.43 -4.64
C SER A 972 63.32 8.48 -5.49
N GLY A 973 63.35 9.74 -5.05
CA GLY A 973 63.91 10.86 -5.81
C GLY A 973 63.06 11.30 -7.01
N ASN A 974 61.90 10.68 -7.23
CA ASN A 974 60.92 11.03 -8.26
C ASN A 974 59.50 10.67 -7.79
N PHE A 975 58.47 11.07 -8.53
CA PHE A 975 57.07 10.72 -8.26
C PHE A 975 56.37 10.11 -9.48
N LYS A 976 57.11 9.30 -10.26
CA LYS A 976 56.59 8.70 -11.51
C LYS A 976 55.46 7.71 -11.26
N GLN A 977 55.40 7.06 -10.08
CA GLN A 977 54.30 6.15 -9.75
C GLN A 977 53.01 6.93 -9.50
N VAL A 978 53.08 8.02 -8.73
CA VAL A 978 51.95 8.95 -8.53
C VAL A 978 51.50 9.52 -9.87
N GLU A 979 52.41 10.02 -10.70
CA GLU A 979 52.10 10.54 -12.04
C GLU A 979 51.35 9.51 -12.90
N ALA A 980 51.90 8.28 -13.03
CA ALA A 980 51.30 7.26 -13.88
C ALA A 980 49.91 6.84 -13.38
N LYS A 981 49.73 6.68 -12.06
CA LYS A 981 48.43 6.31 -11.47
C LYS A 981 47.40 7.45 -11.52
N LEU A 982 47.84 8.69 -11.35
CA LEU A 982 47.00 9.87 -11.44
C LEU A 982 46.41 10.02 -12.85
N ILE A 983 47.25 9.89 -13.88
CA ILE A 983 46.84 9.94 -15.29
C ILE A 983 45.87 8.81 -15.62
N ASP A 984 46.18 7.56 -15.25
CA ASP A 984 45.33 6.40 -15.53
C ASP A 984 43.94 6.52 -14.88
N LYS A 985 43.89 6.98 -13.62
CA LYS A 985 42.61 7.15 -12.92
C LYS A 985 41.82 8.36 -13.42
N LEU A 986 42.47 9.46 -13.80
CA LEU A 986 41.79 10.62 -14.39
C LEU A 986 41.13 10.28 -15.73
N ASP A 987 41.82 9.56 -16.62
CA ASP A 987 41.25 9.12 -17.91
C ASP A 987 39.96 8.32 -17.71
N SER A 988 40.01 7.32 -16.82
CA SER A 988 38.86 6.47 -16.49
C SER A 988 37.70 7.29 -15.92
N LEU A 989 37.96 8.07 -14.86
CA LEU A 989 36.90 8.77 -14.12
C LEU A 989 36.25 9.90 -14.95
N MET A 990 37.02 10.63 -15.73
CA MET A 990 36.48 11.71 -16.57
C MET A 990 35.74 11.15 -17.80
N SER A 991 36.18 10.01 -18.34
CA SER A 991 35.43 9.26 -19.36
C SER A 991 34.06 8.79 -18.86
N GLU A 992 33.92 8.46 -17.56
CA GLU A 992 32.63 8.16 -16.90
C GLU A 992 31.75 9.41 -16.68
N GLY A 993 32.22 10.60 -17.08
CA GLY A 993 31.45 11.83 -17.02
C GLY A 993 31.68 12.69 -15.78
N LYS A 994 32.63 12.32 -14.91
CA LYS A 994 33.03 13.06 -13.69
C LYS A 994 33.99 14.23 -14.02
N GLY A 995 34.17 15.15 -13.07
CA GLY A 995 35.03 16.34 -13.22
C GLY A 995 34.39 17.52 -13.95
N ASP A 996 34.96 18.72 -13.85
CA ASP A 996 34.48 19.92 -14.50
C ASP A 996 35.63 20.95 -14.66
N GLU A 997 35.36 22.05 -15.36
CA GLU A 997 36.35 23.13 -15.56
C GLU A 997 36.83 23.73 -14.24
N THR A 998 35.93 23.88 -13.26
CA THR A 998 36.30 24.45 -11.96
C THR A 998 37.26 23.54 -11.19
N TYR A 999 37.16 22.21 -11.34
CA TYR A 999 38.11 21.27 -10.78
C TYR A 999 39.49 21.43 -11.41
N ARG A 1000 39.56 21.53 -12.74
CA ARG A 1000 40.81 21.75 -13.48
C ARG A 1000 41.52 23.03 -13.01
N GLU A 1001 40.78 24.12 -12.86
CA GLU A 1001 41.30 25.41 -12.38
C GLU A 1001 41.78 25.35 -10.91
N LEU A 1002 41.00 24.71 -10.02
CA LEU A 1002 41.37 24.55 -8.61
C LEU A 1002 42.57 23.61 -8.43
N PHE A 1003 42.62 22.49 -9.17
CA PHE A 1003 43.73 21.55 -9.15
C PHE A 1003 45.04 22.24 -9.54
N ASN A 1004 45.01 23.01 -10.63
CA ASN A 1004 46.17 23.76 -11.09
C ASN A 1004 46.61 24.84 -10.08
N SER A 1005 45.68 25.71 -9.65
CA SER A 1005 46.00 26.83 -8.75
C SER A 1005 46.48 26.41 -7.36
N ILE A 1006 45.83 25.41 -6.74
CA ILE A 1006 46.17 24.95 -5.38
C ILE A 1006 47.54 24.26 -5.36
N LEU A 1007 47.79 23.37 -6.32
CA LEU A 1007 49.04 22.61 -6.34
C LEU A 1007 50.24 23.47 -6.76
N LEU A 1008 50.09 24.37 -7.74
CA LEU A 1008 51.16 25.30 -8.11
C LEU A 1008 51.60 26.15 -6.89
N LYS A 1009 50.63 26.71 -6.16
CA LYS A 1009 50.89 27.51 -4.96
C LYS A 1009 51.63 26.72 -3.87
N LYS A 1010 51.39 25.41 -3.75
CA LYS A 1010 52.10 24.55 -2.78
C LYS A 1010 53.51 24.20 -3.23
N ILE A 1011 53.71 23.94 -4.52
CA ILE A 1011 55.00 23.52 -5.08
C ILE A 1011 56.00 24.68 -5.21
N GLU A 1012 55.56 25.95 -5.22
CA GLU A 1012 56.44 27.14 -5.32
C GLU A 1012 57.66 27.12 -4.38
N ARG A 1013 57.52 26.49 -3.20
CA ARG A 1013 58.55 26.46 -2.15
C ARG A 1013 59.37 25.16 -2.12
N GLU A 1014 59.08 24.20 -3.01
CA GLU A 1014 59.67 22.87 -3.00
C GLU A 1014 60.96 22.78 -3.84
N THR A 1015 61.88 21.89 -3.46
CA THR A 1015 63.14 21.68 -4.18
C THR A 1015 62.95 20.98 -5.54
N TRP A 1016 61.87 20.21 -5.68
CA TRP A 1016 61.47 19.47 -6.87
C TRP A 1016 60.43 20.22 -7.72
N ARG A 1017 60.39 21.55 -7.61
CA ARG A 1017 59.37 22.41 -8.23
C ARG A 1017 59.27 22.29 -9.75
N GLU A 1018 60.40 22.14 -10.45
CA GLU A 1018 60.41 22.09 -11.92
C GLU A 1018 59.71 20.81 -12.43
N SER A 1019 60.04 19.66 -11.83
CA SER A 1019 59.33 18.40 -12.08
C SER A 1019 57.86 18.48 -11.68
N GLY A 1020 57.55 19.14 -10.56
CA GLY A 1020 56.17 19.28 -10.07
C GLY A 1020 55.30 20.15 -10.99
N ILE A 1021 55.81 21.29 -11.46
CA ILE A 1021 55.15 22.18 -12.42
C ILE A 1021 54.91 21.45 -13.75
N SER A 1022 55.90 20.66 -14.21
CA SER A 1022 55.76 19.86 -15.42
C SER A 1022 54.61 18.85 -15.31
N LEU A 1023 54.50 18.13 -14.19
CA LEU A 1023 53.40 17.19 -13.96
C LEU A 1023 52.04 17.90 -13.90
N ILE A 1024 51.93 19.01 -13.16
CA ILE A 1024 50.67 19.76 -13.07
C ILE A 1024 50.24 20.26 -14.45
N ALA A 1025 51.15 20.81 -15.25
CA ALA A 1025 50.86 21.27 -16.59
C ALA A 1025 50.36 20.12 -17.49
N THR A 1026 51.02 18.97 -17.43
CA THR A 1026 50.64 17.76 -18.16
C THR A 1026 49.25 17.26 -17.76
N VAL A 1027 48.97 17.15 -16.46
CA VAL A 1027 47.68 16.71 -15.93
C VAL A 1027 46.56 17.72 -16.25
N THR A 1028 46.85 19.01 -16.18
CA THR A 1028 45.88 20.08 -16.51
C THR A 1028 45.50 20.05 -18.00
N ARG A 1029 46.48 19.85 -18.89
CA ARG A 1029 46.24 19.68 -20.33
C ARG A 1029 45.45 18.41 -20.64
N LEU A 1030 45.77 17.32 -19.94
CA LEU A 1030 45.02 16.07 -20.03
C LEU A 1030 43.55 16.28 -19.65
N MET A 1031 43.28 16.93 -18.50
CA MET A 1031 41.92 17.24 -18.06
C MET A 1031 41.16 18.08 -19.10
N GLU A 1032 41.80 19.07 -19.71
CA GLU A 1032 41.19 19.88 -20.78
C GLU A 1032 40.78 19.02 -21.98
N ARG A 1033 41.65 18.12 -22.45
CA ARG A 1033 41.32 17.19 -23.55
C ARG A 1033 40.24 16.18 -23.19
N LEU A 1034 40.23 15.69 -21.94
CA LEU A 1034 39.21 14.76 -21.46
C LEU A 1034 37.84 15.45 -21.29
N LEU A 1035 37.80 16.72 -20.88
CA LEU A 1035 36.58 17.52 -20.81
C LEU A 1035 36.02 17.76 -22.22
N ASP A 1036 36.86 18.13 -23.18
CA ASP A 1036 36.49 18.23 -24.60
C ASP A 1036 35.88 16.91 -25.10
N TYR A 1037 36.58 15.79 -24.88
CA TYR A 1037 36.11 14.45 -25.26
C TYR A 1037 34.75 14.10 -24.64
N ARG A 1038 34.59 14.32 -23.34
CA ARG A 1038 33.35 14.05 -22.59
C ARG A 1038 32.17 14.87 -23.13
N ASP A 1039 32.38 16.15 -23.39
CA ASP A 1039 31.32 17.02 -23.89
C ASP A 1039 30.88 16.62 -25.31
N CYS A 1040 31.80 16.12 -26.15
CA CYS A 1040 31.46 15.50 -27.44
C CYS A 1040 30.62 14.21 -27.29
N MET A 1041 30.77 13.47 -26.18
CA MET A 1041 30.10 12.18 -25.96
C MET A 1041 28.73 12.30 -25.28
N LYS A 1042 28.47 13.35 -24.49
CA LYS A 1042 27.21 13.55 -23.72
C LYS A 1042 26.02 13.96 -24.59
N LEU A 1043 26.26 14.69 -25.67
CA LEU A 1043 25.19 15.12 -26.57
C LEU A 1043 24.90 13.96 -27.53
N GLY A 1044 23.63 13.74 -27.90
CA GLY A 1044 23.23 12.85 -29.00
C GLY A 1044 23.73 13.35 -30.38
N GLU A 1045 24.94 13.88 -30.41
CA GLU A 1045 25.60 14.48 -31.56
C GLU A 1045 26.16 13.42 -32.51
N VAL A 1046 26.30 13.89 -33.73
CA VAL A 1046 26.65 13.19 -34.97
C VAL A 1046 28.01 12.49 -34.84
N ASP A 1047 28.11 11.27 -35.37
CA ASP A 1047 29.28 10.39 -35.29
C ASP A 1047 30.63 11.04 -35.68
N GLY A 1048 30.62 12.02 -36.59
CA GLY A 1048 31.82 12.73 -37.04
C GLY A 1048 32.54 13.55 -35.96
N LYS A 1049 31.81 14.16 -35.01
CA LYS A 1049 32.46 14.89 -33.90
C LYS A 1049 33.10 13.93 -32.89
N LYS A 1050 32.43 12.80 -32.61
CA LYS A 1050 32.93 11.76 -31.70
C LYS A 1050 34.24 11.16 -32.20
N ILE A 1051 34.31 10.87 -33.51
CA ILE A 1051 35.53 10.38 -34.17
C ILE A 1051 36.66 11.43 -34.05
N GLY A 1052 36.39 12.70 -34.39
CA GLY A 1052 37.39 13.77 -34.29
C GLY A 1052 37.94 14.02 -32.89
N CYS A 1053 37.09 14.06 -31.86
CA CYS A 1053 37.54 14.22 -30.47
C CYS A 1053 38.36 13.00 -30.00
N THR A 1054 38.01 11.78 -30.45
CA THR A 1054 38.76 10.55 -30.14
C THR A 1054 40.15 10.55 -30.76
N VAL A 1055 40.28 10.97 -32.03
CA VAL A 1055 41.58 11.08 -32.72
C VAL A 1055 42.48 12.13 -32.05
N SER A 1056 41.92 13.28 -31.64
CA SER A 1056 42.69 14.30 -30.94
C SER A 1056 43.26 13.77 -29.62
N LEU A 1057 42.51 12.97 -28.88
CA LEU A 1057 42.94 12.39 -27.61
C LEU A 1057 43.94 11.25 -27.81
N LEU A 1058 43.74 10.43 -28.85
CA LEU A 1058 44.68 9.41 -29.30
C LEU A 1058 46.05 10.01 -29.66
N ASN A 1059 46.06 11.10 -30.43
CA ASN A 1059 47.29 11.82 -30.77
C ASN A 1059 47.97 12.39 -29.52
N PHE A 1060 47.21 12.97 -28.58
CA PHE A 1060 47.75 13.46 -27.31
C PHE A 1060 48.45 12.36 -26.50
N TYR A 1061 47.87 11.16 -26.42
CA TYR A 1061 48.50 10.01 -25.74
C TYR A 1061 49.78 9.51 -26.42
N LYS A 1062 49.86 9.61 -27.75
CA LYS A 1062 51.04 9.21 -28.53
C LYS A 1062 52.16 10.25 -28.47
N THR A 1063 51.86 11.50 -28.81
CA THR A 1063 52.87 12.53 -29.09
C THR A 1063 53.27 13.32 -27.86
N GLU A 1064 52.36 13.53 -26.90
CA GLU A 1064 52.62 14.39 -25.75
C GLU A 1064 52.88 13.61 -24.45
N LEU A 1065 52.14 12.54 -24.21
CA LEU A 1065 52.28 11.74 -22.97
C LEU A 1065 53.14 10.48 -23.12
N ASN A 1066 53.31 9.99 -24.35
CA ASN A 1066 53.98 8.72 -24.65
C ASN A 1066 53.47 7.55 -23.78
N LYS A 1067 52.15 7.42 -23.66
CA LYS A 1067 51.48 6.36 -22.86
C LYS A 1067 50.85 5.32 -23.79
N GLU A 1068 51.66 4.33 -24.17
CA GLU A 1068 51.32 3.30 -25.15
C GLU A 1068 50.03 2.52 -24.82
N GLU A 1069 49.86 2.08 -23.57
CA GLU A 1069 48.64 1.36 -23.17
C GLU A 1069 47.36 2.19 -23.36
N MET A 1070 47.40 3.50 -23.05
CA MET A 1070 46.26 4.38 -23.27
C MET A 1070 46.01 4.61 -24.76
N TYR A 1071 47.07 4.80 -25.52
CA TYR A 1071 46.99 4.90 -26.97
C TYR A 1071 46.29 3.68 -27.58
N ILE A 1072 46.66 2.46 -27.18
CA ILE A 1072 46.00 1.21 -27.62
C ILE A 1072 44.52 1.16 -27.19
N ARG A 1073 44.16 1.56 -25.96
CA ARG A 1073 42.75 1.64 -25.54
C ARG A 1073 41.93 2.57 -26.44
N TYR A 1074 42.47 3.73 -26.80
CA TYR A 1074 41.79 4.69 -27.67
C TYR A 1074 41.76 4.26 -29.14
N ILE A 1075 42.72 3.46 -29.62
CA ILE A 1075 42.64 2.78 -30.91
C ILE A 1075 41.40 1.89 -30.95
N HIS A 1076 41.17 1.06 -29.94
CA HIS A 1076 39.99 0.18 -29.90
C HIS A 1076 38.67 0.95 -29.76
N LYS A 1077 38.63 2.02 -28.95
CA LYS A 1077 37.45 2.91 -28.89
C LYS A 1077 37.14 3.54 -30.26
N LEU A 1078 38.17 3.98 -30.99
CA LEU A 1078 38.03 4.55 -32.33
C LEU A 1078 37.59 3.50 -33.35
N TYR A 1079 38.14 2.29 -33.29
CA TYR A 1079 37.75 1.14 -34.10
C TYR A 1079 36.24 0.83 -33.93
N ASP A 1080 35.75 0.76 -32.69
CA ASP A 1080 34.34 0.51 -32.40
C ASP A 1080 33.41 1.62 -32.95
N LEU A 1081 33.87 2.88 -32.91
CA LEU A 1081 33.14 4.00 -33.51
C LEU A 1081 33.08 3.86 -35.04
N HIS A 1082 34.18 3.50 -35.70
CA HIS A 1082 34.20 3.26 -37.14
C HIS A 1082 33.33 2.07 -37.55
N LEU A 1083 33.35 0.97 -36.78
CA LEU A 1083 32.46 -0.18 -37.02
C LEU A 1083 30.98 0.20 -36.89
N LYS A 1084 30.61 0.94 -35.84
CA LYS A 1084 29.22 1.42 -35.65
C LYS A 1084 28.77 2.32 -36.80
N ALA A 1085 29.67 3.15 -37.31
CA ALA A 1085 29.43 3.99 -38.49
C ALA A 1085 29.53 3.22 -39.82
N GLN A 1086 29.81 1.91 -39.81
CA GLN A 1086 30.06 1.07 -40.99
C GLN A 1086 31.23 1.55 -41.87
N ASN A 1087 32.17 2.30 -41.29
CA ASN A 1087 33.40 2.77 -41.93
C ASN A 1087 34.49 1.70 -41.85
N TYR A 1088 34.29 0.55 -42.51
CA TYR A 1088 35.19 -0.60 -42.37
C TYR A 1088 36.64 -0.33 -42.81
N THR A 1089 36.85 0.51 -43.84
CA THR A 1089 38.19 0.89 -44.31
C THR A 1089 38.96 1.70 -43.25
N GLU A 1090 38.30 2.67 -42.62
CA GLU A 1090 38.90 3.47 -41.53
C GLU A 1090 39.08 2.64 -40.26
N ALA A 1091 38.16 1.70 -39.99
CA ALA A 1091 38.30 0.73 -38.89
C ALA A 1091 39.56 -0.13 -39.08
N SER A 1092 39.82 -0.60 -40.30
CA SER A 1092 41.04 -1.33 -40.65
C SER A 1092 42.30 -0.48 -40.46
N TYR A 1093 42.33 0.75 -40.96
CA TYR A 1093 43.47 1.66 -40.74
C TYR A 1093 43.70 1.99 -39.27
N THR A 1094 42.62 2.10 -38.49
CA THR A 1094 42.72 2.31 -37.04
C THR A 1094 43.43 1.14 -36.35
N LEU A 1095 43.09 -0.11 -36.68
CA LEU A 1095 43.78 -1.28 -36.11
C LEU A 1095 45.22 -1.43 -36.60
N LEU A 1096 45.54 -0.96 -37.82
CA LEU A 1096 46.93 -0.92 -38.30
C LEU A 1096 47.81 -0.04 -37.40
N LEU A 1097 47.26 0.99 -36.73
CA LEU A 1097 48.02 1.77 -35.75
C LEU A 1097 48.48 0.94 -34.53
N TYR A 1098 47.74 -0.12 -34.17
CA TYR A 1098 48.16 -1.05 -33.12
C TYR A 1098 49.12 -2.10 -33.68
N ASP A 1099 48.89 -2.53 -34.92
CA ASP A 1099 49.78 -3.43 -35.63
C ASP A 1099 51.22 -2.91 -35.74
N GLU A 1100 51.38 -1.60 -36.00
CA GLU A 1100 52.67 -0.90 -36.05
C GLU A 1100 53.47 -0.96 -34.73
N LEU A 1101 52.81 -1.22 -33.60
CA LEU A 1101 53.45 -1.34 -32.29
C LEU A 1101 53.91 -2.77 -31.98
N LEU A 1102 53.48 -3.76 -32.78
CA LEU A 1102 53.79 -5.17 -32.56
C LEU A 1102 54.89 -5.63 -33.51
N GLU A 1103 55.72 -6.55 -33.05
CA GLU A 1103 56.71 -7.25 -33.89
C GLU A 1103 56.28 -8.70 -34.13
N TRP A 1104 56.75 -9.31 -35.21
CA TRP A 1104 56.56 -10.74 -35.49
C TRP A 1104 57.47 -11.58 -34.58
N SER A 1105 57.27 -11.48 -33.25
CA SER A 1105 58.13 -12.05 -32.21
C SER A 1105 57.35 -12.94 -31.24
N ASP A 1106 58.03 -13.91 -30.61
CA ASP A 1106 57.44 -14.75 -29.56
C ASP A 1106 57.39 -14.07 -28.18
N ARG A 1107 57.59 -12.76 -28.11
CA ARG A 1107 57.56 -12.02 -26.85
C ARG A 1107 56.19 -12.16 -26.18
N PRO A 1108 56.13 -12.59 -24.90
CA PRO A 1108 54.86 -12.79 -24.22
C PRO A 1108 54.20 -11.45 -23.88
N LEU A 1109 52.96 -11.27 -24.33
CA LEU A 1109 52.11 -10.16 -23.94
C LEU A 1109 51.18 -10.57 -22.80
N ARG A 1110 50.99 -9.65 -21.85
CA ARG A 1110 50.01 -9.82 -20.77
C ARG A 1110 48.59 -9.74 -21.30
N GLU A 1111 47.65 -10.21 -20.49
CA GLU A 1111 46.23 -9.96 -20.71
C GLU A 1111 45.96 -8.46 -20.72
N PHE A 1112 45.30 -7.98 -21.78
CA PHE A 1112 45.01 -6.56 -21.96
C PHE A 1112 43.76 -6.37 -22.82
N LEU A 1113 42.84 -5.50 -22.40
CA LEU A 1113 41.51 -5.35 -23.01
C LEU A 1113 40.78 -6.70 -23.05
N ASN A 1114 40.43 -7.18 -24.25
CA ASN A 1114 39.76 -8.46 -24.47
C ASN A 1114 40.73 -9.54 -24.97
N TYR A 1115 42.04 -9.27 -25.00
CA TYR A 1115 43.04 -10.23 -25.46
C TYR A 1115 43.59 -11.05 -24.29
N PRO A 1116 43.58 -12.40 -24.39
CA PRO A 1116 44.20 -13.25 -23.40
C PRO A 1116 45.74 -13.09 -23.42
N MET A 1117 46.40 -13.68 -22.42
CA MET A 1117 47.87 -13.79 -22.42
C MET A 1117 48.32 -14.62 -23.63
N GLN A 1118 49.11 -14.02 -24.52
CA GLN A 1118 49.51 -14.59 -25.82
C GLN A 1118 50.80 -13.94 -26.32
N SER A 1119 51.46 -14.49 -27.35
CA SER A 1119 52.65 -13.83 -27.93
C SER A 1119 52.31 -12.61 -28.78
N GLU A 1120 53.28 -11.71 -28.99
CA GLU A 1120 53.17 -10.61 -29.96
C GLU A 1120 52.80 -11.14 -31.34
N TRP A 1121 53.44 -12.23 -31.78
CA TRP A 1121 53.13 -12.92 -33.03
C TRP A 1121 51.65 -13.31 -33.14
N GLN A 1122 51.10 -14.00 -32.13
CA GLN A 1122 49.70 -14.42 -32.11
C GLN A 1122 48.73 -13.24 -32.08
N ARG A 1123 49.09 -12.15 -31.39
CA ARG A 1123 48.26 -10.93 -31.39
C ARG A 1123 48.27 -10.24 -32.74
N LYS A 1124 49.45 -10.16 -33.37
CA LYS A 1124 49.65 -9.54 -34.68
C LYS A 1124 48.92 -10.31 -35.79
N GLU A 1125 48.99 -11.64 -35.76
CA GLU A 1125 48.22 -12.53 -36.65
C GLU A 1125 46.71 -12.28 -36.54
N TYR A 1126 46.17 -12.26 -35.31
CA TYR A 1126 44.75 -12.01 -35.09
C TYR A 1126 44.29 -10.64 -35.61
N LEU A 1127 45.11 -9.59 -35.39
CA LEU A 1127 44.82 -8.25 -35.90
C LEU A 1127 44.80 -8.24 -37.43
N HIS A 1128 45.81 -8.82 -38.08
CA HIS A 1128 45.88 -8.91 -39.54
C HIS A 1128 44.65 -9.62 -40.13
N LEU A 1129 44.25 -10.77 -39.58
CA LEU A 1129 43.06 -11.49 -40.03
C LEU A 1129 41.78 -10.64 -39.89
N THR A 1130 41.66 -9.90 -38.79
CA THR A 1130 40.52 -9.00 -38.53
C THR A 1130 40.53 -7.81 -39.51
N ILE A 1131 41.71 -7.24 -39.78
CA ILE A 1131 41.89 -6.11 -40.71
C ILE A 1131 41.55 -6.54 -42.14
N VAL A 1132 41.98 -7.72 -42.59
CA VAL A 1132 41.66 -8.27 -43.92
C VAL A 1132 40.15 -8.44 -44.09
N GLN A 1133 39.45 -8.98 -43.09
CA GLN A 1133 37.99 -9.11 -43.12
C GLN A 1133 37.28 -7.75 -43.22
N ASN A 1134 37.76 -6.74 -42.49
CA ASN A 1134 37.20 -5.39 -42.56
C ASN A 1134 37.51 -4.71 -43.89
N PHE A 1135 38.70 -4.90 -44.47
CA PHE A 1135 39.01 -4.40 -45.81
C PHE A 1135 38.17 -5.07 -46.90
N ASP A 1136 37.84 -6.35 -46.76
CA ASP A 1136 36.91 -7.04 -47.67
C ASP A 1136 35.51 -6.42 -47.61
N ARG A 1137 34.98 -6.16 -46.39
CA ARG A 1137 33.70 -5.46 -46.20
C ARG A 1137 33.72 -4.02 -46.70
N GLY A 1138 34.85 -3.33 -46.56
CA GLY A 1138 35.09 -1.97 -47.03
C GLY A 1138 35.40 -1.86 -48.53
N LYS A 1139 35.50 -2.98 -49.25
CA LYS A 1139 35.91 -3.06 -50.66
C LYS A 1139 37.28 -2.43 -50.97
N CYS A 1140 38.18 -2.43 -49.99
CA CYS A 1140 39.55 -1.95 -50.13
C CYS A 1140 40.51 -3.14 -50.31
N TRP A 1141 40.25 -3.93 -51.35
CA TRP A 1141 40.82 -5.25 -51.56
C TRP A 1141 42.34 -5.22 -51.81
N GLU A 1142 42.88 -4.15 -52.38
CA GLU A 1142 44.31 -3.98 -52.62
C GLU A 1142 45.11 -4.03 -51.32
N ASN A 1143 44.63 -3.34 -50.27
CA ASN A 1143 45.28 -3.36 -48.96
C ASN A 1143 45.08 -4.69 -48.25
N GLY A 1144 43.94 -5.36 -48.46
CA GLY A 1144 43.73 -6.73 -47.98
C GLY A 1144 44.71 -7.74 -48.58
N ILE A 1145 45.01 -7.63 -49.88
CA ILE A 1145 45.98 -8.49 -50.57
C ILE A 1145 47.39 -8.31 -49.99
N ILE A 1146 47.81 -7.08 -49.70
CA ILE A 1146 49.13 -6.80 -49.10
C ILE A 1146 49.28 -7.55 -47.77
N LEU A 1147 48.28 -7.49 -46.90
CA LEU A 1147 48.31 -8.18 -45.60
C LEU A 1147 48.19 -9.70 -45.74
N CYS A 1148 47.42 -10.20 -46.71
CA CYS A 1148 47.38 -11.64 -47.00
C CYS A 1148 48.75 -12.18 -47.41
N ARG A 1149 49.53 -11.40 -48.17
CA ARG A 1149 50.91 -11.77 -48.56
C ARG A 1149 51.85 -11.77 -47.36
N GLU A 1150 51.78 -10.74 -46.52
CA GLU A 1150 52.59 -10.68 -45.31
C GLU A 1150 52.32 -11.87 -44.38
N LEU A 1151 51.05 -12.21 -44.14
CA LEU A 1151 50.67 -13.40 -43.38
C LEU A 1151 51.13 -14.70 -44.06
N ALA A 1152 51.02 -14.79 -45.39
CA ALA A 1152 51.48 -15.96 -46.13
C ALA A 1152 52.99 -16.17 -45.97
N ASP A 1153 53.79 -15.11 -46.06
CA ASP A 1153 55.24 -15.18 -45.88
C ASP A 1153 55.61 -15.60 -44.45
N GLN A 1154 54.84 -15.15 -43.44
CA GLN A 1154 55.00 -15.60 -42.05
C GLN A 1154 54.63 -17.08 -41.87
N TYR A 1155 53.50 -17.54 -42.41
CA TYR A 1155 53.09 -18.94 -42.33
C TYR A 1155 54.05 -19.89 -43.05
N GLU A 1156 54.60 -19.46 -44.19
CA GLU A 1156 55.63 -20.22 -44.90
C GLU A 1156 56.92 -20.32 -44.07
N SER A 1157 57.33 -19.21 -43.44
CA SER A 1157 58.50 -19.18 -42.54
C SER A 1157 58.32 -20.05 -41.28
N TYR A 1158 57.09 -20.18 -40.76
CA TYR A 1158 56.73 -21.03 -39.62
C TYR A 1158 56.28 -22.45 -40.01
N TYR A 1159 56.33 -22.80 -41.30
CA TYR A 1159 55.90 -24.09 -41.85
C TYR A 1159 54.41 -24.44 -41.61
N ASP A 1160 53.54 -23.45 -41.40
CA ASP A 1160 52.07 -23.63 -41.30
C ASP A 1160 51.40 -23.57 -42.67
N TYR A 1161 51.63 -24.61 -43.47
CA TYR A 1161 51.12 -24.68 -44.84
C TYR A 1161 49.59 -24.74 -44.94
N ARG A 1162 48.91 -25.12 -43.84
CA ARG A 1162 47.44 -25.18 -43.82
C ARG A 1162 46.84 -23.78 -43.83
N ASN A 1163 47.36 -22.88 -42.99
CA ASN A 1163 46.91 -21.49 -42.98
C ASN A 1163 47.47 -20.71 -44.17
N LEU A 1164 48.67 -21.04 -44.66
CA LEU A 1164 49.21 -20.51 -45.93
C LEU A 1164 48.25 -20.75 -47.09
N SER A 1165 47.74 -21.97 -47.25
CA SER A 1165 46.77 -22.30 -48.31
C SER A 1165 45.51 -21.43 -48.23
N LYS A 1166 44.97 -21.20 -47.02
CA LYS A 1166 43.82 -20.32 -46.81
C LYS A 1166 44.12 -18.88 -47.19
N MET A 1167 45.31 -18.37 -46.86
CA MET A 1167 45.71 -17.00 -47.22
C MET A 1167 45.84 -16.82 -48.73
N ARG A 1168 46.43 -17.79 -49.44
CA ARG A 1168 46.51 -17.75 -50.91
C ARG A 1168 45.13 -17.86 -51.58
N MET A 1169 44.21 -18.64 -51.02
CA MET A 1169 42.80 -18.67 -51.47
C MET A 1169 42.09 -17.34 -51.24
N MET A 1170 42.32 -16.69 -50.09
CA MET A 1170 41.77 -15.37 -49.80
C MET A 1170 42.34 -14.31 -50.75
N GLU A 1171 43.65 -14.33 -51.00
CA GLU A 1171 44.32 -13.46 -51.99
C GLU A 1171 43.71 -13.61 -53.38
N ALA A 1172 43.53 -14.84 -53.87
CA ALA A 1172 42.89 -15.10 -55.16
C ALA A 1172 41.45 -14.56 -55.20
N SER A 1173 40.65 -14.80 -54.14
CA SER A 1173 39.28 -14.28 -54.05
C SER A 1173 39.23 -12.74 -54.08
N LEU A 1174 40.18 -12.06 -53.47
CA LEU A 1174 40.26 -10.59 -53.49
C LEU A 1174 40.62 -10.08 -54.90
N TYR A 1175 41.49 -10.77 -55.64
CA TYR A 1175 41.77 -10.45 -57.04
C TYR A 1175 40.53 -10.56 -57.92
N ASP A 1176 39.78 -11.65 -57.79
CA ASP A 1176 38.53 -11.85 -58.54
C ASP A 1176 37.54 -10.73 -58.22
N LYS A 1177 37.39 -10.37 -56.94
CA LYS A 1177 36.52 -9.25 -56.53
C LYS A 1177 36.93 -7.92 -57.15
N ILE A 1178 38.23 -7.61 -57.23
CA ILE A 1178 38.74 -6.38 -57.86
C ILE A 1178 38.32 -6.29 -59.34
N MET A 1179 38.40 -7.42 -60.06
CA MET A 1179 38.11 -7.47 -61.49
C MET A 1179 36.61 -7.52 -61.78
N ASP A 1180 35.85 -8.27 -60.98
CA ASP A 1180 34.46 -8.62 -61.30
C ASP A 1180 33.42 -7.69 -60.64
N GLN A 1181 33.77 -7.00 -59.55
CA GLN A 1181 32.83 -6.16 -58.80
C GLN A 1181 33.10 -4.66 -58.99
N GLN A 1182 32.08 -3.92 -59.44
CA GLN A 1182 32.14 -2.48 -59.63
C GLN A 1182 32.19 -1.71 -58.29
N ARG A 1183 33.17 -0.81 -58.15
CA ARG A 1183 33.31 0.14 -57.02
C ARG A 1183 32.82 1.54 -57.44
N LEU A 1184 32.19 2.25 -56.52
CA LEU A 1184 31.78 3.64 -56.72
C LEU A 1184 33.00 4.55 -56.48
N GLU A 1185 33.21 5.55 -57.34
CA GLU A 1185 34.28 6.54 -57.14
C GLU A 1185 33.98 7.41 -55.91
N PRO A 1186 34.96 7.63 -55.01
CA PRO A 1186 34.76 8.50 -53.85
C PRO A 1186 34.71 9.98 -54.25
N GLU A 1187 33.68 10.69 -53.80
CA GLU A 1187 33.60 12.15 -53.92
C GLU A 1187 34.23 12.83 -52.69
N PHE A 1188 35.02 13.88 -52.93
CA PHE A 1188 35.70 14.66 -51.88
C PHE A 1188 35.07 16.06 -51.74
N PHE A 1189 34.77 16.46 -50.51
CA PHE A 1189 34.21 17.76 -50.17
C PHE A 1189 35.14 18.54 -49.24
N ARG A 1190 35.30 19.84 -49.46
CA ARG A 1190 36.07 20.72 -48.57
C ARG A 1190 35.12 21.51 -47.66
N VAL A 1191 35.32 21.39 -46.34
CA VAL A 1191 34.51 22.10 -45.34
C VAL A 1191 35.41 23.05 -44.53
N GLY A 1192 34.95 24.28 -44.31
CA GLY A 1192 35.67 25.29 -43.51
C GLY A 1192 34.84 25.77 -42.32
N PHE A 1193 35.41 25.70 -41.12
CA PHE A 1193 34.74 26.09 -39.88
C PHE A 1193 35.20 27.47 -39.41
N TYR A 1194 34.32 28.48 -39.52
CA TYR A 1194 34.61 29.87 -39.19
C TYR A 1194 33.76 30.37 -38.02
N GLY A 1195 34.38 30.97 -37.00
CA GLY A 1195 33.69 31.64 -35.88
C GLY A 1195 33.95 31.04 -34.50
N LYS A 1196 33.74 31.85 -33.46
CA LYS A 1196 34.02 31.50 -32.04
C LYS A 1196 33.03 30.51 -31.41
N LYS A 1197 32.10 29.93 -32.18
CA LYS A 1197 31.12 28.93 -31.67
C LYS A 1197 31.52 27.48 -31.97
N PHE A 1198 32.52 27.24 -32.83
CA PHE A 1198 33.04 25.89 -33.09
C PHE A 1198 34.04 25.47 -32.00
N PRO A 1199 34.24 24.18 -31.70
CA PRO A 1199 35.33 23.71 -30.84
C PRO A 1199 36.71 24.23 -31.29
N PHE A 1200 37.64 24.48 -30.36
CA PHE A 1200 38.94 25.10 -30.68
C PHE A 1200 39.71 24.31 -31.74
N PHE A 1201 39.70 22.97 -31.68
CA PHE A 1201 40.35 22.09 -32.64
C PHE A 1201 39.74 22.13 -34.06
N LEU A 1202 38.55 22.68 -34.25
CA LEU A 1202 37.93 22.88 -35.58
C LEU A 1202 38.12 24.30 -36.11
N ARG A 1203 38.41 25.28 -35.24
CA ARG A 1203 38.61 26.67 -35.67
C ARG A 1203 39.90 26.76 -36.49
N VAL A 1204 39.80 27.24 -37.73
CA VAL A 1204 40.95 27.49 -38.63
C VAL A 1204 41.56 26.22 -39.27
N ILE A 1205 40.80 25.13 -39.39
CA ILE A 1205 41.21 23.98 -40.21
C ILE A 1205 40.37 23.91 -41.49
N LYS A 1206 41.03 23.84 -42.65
CA LYS A 1206 40.41 23.55 -43.95
C LYS A 1206 40.60 22.06 -44.26
N SER A 1207 39.73 21.19 -43.78
CA SER A 1207 39.87 19.74 -44.01
C SER A 1207 39.10 19.26 -45.26
N PRO A 1208 39.70 18.40 -46.09
CA PRO A 1208 38.96 17.59 -47.05
C PRO A 1208 38.24 16.44 -46.31
N TYR A 1209 37.01 16.14 -46.72
CA TYR A 1209 36.18 15.02 -46.28
C TYR A 1209 35.92 14.08 -47.48
N SER A 1210 36.12 12.78 -47.30
CA SER A 1210 35.67 11.74 -48.24
C SER A 1210 34.35 11.11 -47.73
N LEU A 1211 33.41 10.81 -48.63
CA LEU A 1211 32.18 10.09 -48.27
C LEU A 1211 32.23 8.66 -48.85
N GLY A 1212 32.43 7.65 -48.00
CA GLY A 1212 32.55 6.24 -48.40
C GLY A 1212 31.30 5.37 -48.17
N HIS A 1213 30.08 5.91 -48.28
CA HIS A 1213 28.86 5.10 -48.07
C HIS A 1213 28.30 4.51 -49.38
N MET A 1214 28.14 3.18 -49.41
CA MET A 1214 27.31 2.47 -50.40
C MET A 1214 25.82 2.56 -50.04
N ASN A 1215 25.05 3.14 -50.96
CA ASN A 1215 23.58 3.18 -51.04
C ASN A 1215 22.80 3.66 -49.80
N ASN A 1216 22.40 4.94 -49.83
CA ASN A 1216 20.97 5.27 -49.87
C ASN A 1216 20.74 6.73 -50.28
N ARG A 1217 20.39 6.92 -51.56
CA ARG A 1217 19.92 8.16 -52.23
C ARG A 1217 20.87 9.35 -52.10
N LEU A 1218 21.13 10.08 -53.18
CA LEU A 1218 21.16 11.56 -53.22
C LEU A 1218 21.70 12.01 -54.58
N LYS A 1219 20.78 12.27 -55.52
CA LYS A 1219 21.02 13.21 -56.62
C LYS A 1219 21.32 14.59 -56.00
N ALA A 1220 22.23 15.34 -56.64
CA ALA A 1220 22.52 16.76 -56.46
C ALA A 1220 21.82 17.47 -55.27
N GLY A 1221 22.53 17.66 -54.15
CA GLY A 1221 22.06 18.47 -53.00
C GLY A 1221 22.29 17.87 -51.61
N GLY A 1222 22.78 16.63 -51.51
CA GLY A 1222 22.82 15.84 -50.27
C GLY A 1222 23.86 16.23 -49.23
N PHE A 1223 25.12 16.48 -49.62
CA PHE A 1223 26.17 16.81 -48.64
C PHE A 1223 25.89 18.12 -47.89
N PRO A 1224 25.48 19.23 -48.55
CA PRO A 1224 25.08 20.45 -47.85
C PRO A 1224 23.84 20.26 -46.96
N ALA A 1225 22.96 19.29 -47.26
CA ALA A 1225 21.76 19.00 -46.48
C ALA A 1225 22.07 18.12 -45.25
N ALA A 1226 22.95 17.13 -45.38
CA ALA A 1226 23.44 16.31 -44.28
C ALA A 1226 24.29 17.13 -43.31
N ASP A 1227 25.14 18.05 -43.81
CA ASP A 1227 25.90 18.99 -42.98
C ASP A 1227 25.00 20.11 -42.39
N ALA A 1228 23.91 20.48 -43.09
CA ALA A 1228 22.89 21.40 -42.57
C ALA A 1228 22.03 20.80 -41.44
N GLN A 1229 21.94 19.48 -41.30
CA GLN A 1229 21.41 18.85 -40.08
C GLN A 1229 22.41 18.90 -38.91
N ARG A 1230 23.70 19.15 -39.18
CA ARG A 1230 24.79 19.19 -38.17
C ARG A 1230 25.07 20.60 -37.62
N VAL A 1231 24.65 21.67 -38.32
CA VAL A 1231 24.90 23.08 -37.93
C VAL A 1231 23.68 23.98 -38.25
N PRO A 1232 23.22 24.87 -37.34
CA PRO A 1232 22.06 25.73 -37.56
C PRO A 1232 22.19 26.69 -38.75
N PRO A 1233 21.07 27.09 -39.40
CA PRO A 1233 21.03 27.55 -40.80
C PRO A 1233 21.68 28.90 -41.15
N ARG A 1234 22.33 29.62 -40.22
CA ARG A 1234 22.71 31.04 -40.40
C ARG A 1234 24.10 31.32 -41.00
N HIS A 1235 24.94 30.33 -41.30
CA HIS A 1235 26.28 30.57 -41.85
C HIS A 1235 26.61 29.61 -42.99
N ARG A 1236 26.19 29.92 -44.23
CA ARG A 1236 26.54 29.15 -45.42
C ARG A 1236 27.41 29.97 -46.38
N HIS A 1237 28.64 29.52 -46.61
CA HIS A 1237 29.40 29.82 -47.83
C HIS A 1237 30.07 28.52 -48.29
N ALA A 1238 29.46 27.82 -49.25
CA ALA A 1238 30.06 26.67 -49.92
C ALA A 1238 30.36 27.08 -51.37
N ALA A 1239 31.64 27.19 -51.73
CA ALA A 1239 32.06 27.39 -53.12
C ALA A 1239 32.45 26.03 -53.72
N ARG A 1240 31.84 25.67 -54.86
CA ARG A 1240 32.35 24.57 -55.71
C ARG A 1240 33.60 25.06 -56.40
N GLN A 1241 34.76 24.52 -56.05
CA GLN A 1241 35.92 24.51 -56.94
C GLN A 1241 36.17 23.06 -57.36
N PRO A 1242 36.16 22.74 -58.67
CA PRO A 1242 36.65 21.45 -59.13
C PRO A 1242 38.16 21.38 -58.81
N ALA A 1243 38.58 20.35 -58.08
CA ALA A 1243 39.99 20.04 -57.95
C ALA A 1243 40.54 19.68 -59.34
N ARG A 1244 41.65 20.30 -59.74
CA ARG A 1244 42.35 19.96 -60.98
C ARG A 1244 42.89 18.52 -60.91
N PRO A 1245 42.94 17.80 -62.05
CA PRO A 1245 43.42 16.42 -62.11
C PRO A 1245 44.95 16.39 -62.20
N ASP A 1246 45.64 16.85 -61.15
CA ASP A 1246 47.08 16.67 -60.99
C ASP A 1246 47.35 15.92 -59.69
N TYR A 1247 46.92 14.66 -59.61
CA TYR A 1247 47.38 13.74 -58.58
C TYR A 1247 47.67 12.38 -59.22
N ILE A 1248 48.97 12.14 -59.42
CA ILE A 1248 49.55 10.89 -59.91
C ILE A 1248 49.30 9.81 -58.84
N PRO A 1249 48.69 8.64 -59.17
CA PRO A 1249 48.51 7.56 -58.22
C PRO A 1249 49.85 6.85 -58.02
N GLY A 1250 50.57 7.17 -56.95
CA GLY A 1250 51.88 6.56 -56.71
C GLY A 1250 52.66 7.00 -55.48
N ARG A 1251 52.10 7.78 -54.55
CA ARG A 1251 52.76 8.08 -53.27
C ARG A 1251 51.82 7.79 -52.11
N ARG A 1252 52.37 7.13 -51.08
CA ARG A 1252 51.80 7.00 -49.73
C ARG A 1252 51.39 8.38 -49.23
N THR A 1253 50.12 8.73 -49.38
CA THR A 1253 49.49 9.83 -48.64
C THR A 1253 48.35 9.22 -47.86
N VAL A 1254 48.68 8.78 -46.65
CA VAL A 1254 47.74 8.58 -45.56
C VAL A 1254 46.93 9.86 -45.43
N TYR A 1255 45.61 9.72 -45.31
CA TYR A 1255 44.66 10.81 -45.18
C TYR A 1255 45.13 11.84 -44.12
N PRO A 1256 44.96 13.15 -44.32
CA PRO A 1256 45.50 14.19 -43.42
C PRO A 1256 44.84 14.26 -42.03
N TRP A 1257 44.12 13.21 -41.62
CA TRP A 1257 43.50 13.05 -40.31
C TRP A 1257 44.12 11.92 -39.46
N LEU A 1258 44.93 11.04 -40.07
CA LEU A 1258 45.76 10.00 -39.43
C LEU A 1258 47.23 10.36 -39.66
#